data_AF-A0A3M7QYB7-F1
#
_entry.id   AF-A0A3M7QYB7-F1
#
_cell.length_a   1.000
_cell.length_b   1.000
_cell.length_c   1.000
_cell.angle_alpha   90.00
_cell.angle_beta   90.00
_cell.angle_gamma   90.00
#
_symmetry.space_group_name_H-M   'P 1'
#
loop_
_entity.id
_entity.type
_entity.pdbx_description
1 polymer ?
#
loop_
_entity_poly.entity_id
_entity_poly.type
_entity_poly.pdbx_seq_one_letter_code
_entity_poly.pdbx_strand_id
1 'polypeptide(L)'
;MNCDSANQNGITLFHIDGTYNITKKGFPLLIFGRSNPNRKIFPIVAGLCSSEEQVDFEHFFNSILMISRFFGINLIVKFLMQDAQSTCSATARECFPGVTILMCWCHLKQAVKKNITKPIESFKPKIEQDIKRMHYSTTIEQFNIAQELILNSWNSIQQLQDFVTYFTNQWLKSQWKNWKLFTRSYGFSTTNNNTEGFNRIIKLIYTNYERSTILNACKTLEKMLTDLSKSPESFVPKLVRDNWLIKLADFLTLNDFVLTSQTTANRVINGQIKYSVSVNPKFCKCPYFLEYGICKHFISLCKLLNLQFDENDREFVQYFSYEYVTNIEIYDTYLDDFPAVSICNLNPFDTNDPEVLHYLNQTLIRNNFSALIEPTEQSPAIYQVQQAMKLLKANFINKIKGKNRSHSNDTPKFVYTYDKMVISCFFNGEKCDTKDFDVNKNFNYAYCLTFNKKNNSKPLKKTSKTGPGSGLSLEVFSGYPGKQDFLMEKRGVYLAVHNNSVLPSINFEGIKLSVGKMAEIGIKRTFNYKLDEPFTKCRKNTSAYFDNDSEIYKLTLKSGAYRRKTCFEICLQKKLIVPKCKCSDPQIPSYDLNANLCKSYEELVCIEQIRDIFDSQDLSLMCGDHCPISCDTIDYDYLVSYSDYPSEYYYNVIKKQSNVENRFRNYGDLNYSIFKQSTLMLNVFYQELSSTVIKQSPKTSFPNLISKIGGVLGLFFGCSLLTLLEPVGFFISIVYKLKIEKNQTGSV
;
A
#
# COMPACT_ATOMS: atom_id res chain seq x y z
N MET A 1 -18.04 24.22 18.95
CA MET A 1 -18.51 24.00 17.56
C MET A 1 -19.21 25.27 17.10
N ASN A 2 -18.63 26.02 16.15
CA ASN A 2 -19.32 27.17 15.55
C ASN A 2 -20.45 26.67 14.64
N CYS A 3 -21.68 26.67 15.14
CA CYS A 3 -22.89 26.34 14.40
C CYS A 3 -23.50 27.56 13.67
N ASP A 4 -23.00 28.77 13.93
CA ASP A 4 -23.67 30.01 13.53
C ASP A 4 -23.50 30.42 12.06
N SER A 5 -22.37 30.12 11.42
CA SER A 5 -22.04 30.76 10.13
C SER A 5 -22.70 30.15 8.88
N ALA A 6 -23.42 29.04 9.00
CA ALA A 6 -24.07 28.37 7.86
C ALA A 6 -25.60 28.21 7.99
N ASN A 7 -26.18 28.58 9.14
CA ASN A 7 -27.61 28.42 9.40
C ASN A 7 -28.49 29.43 8.64
N GLN A 8 -27.91 30.42 7.97
CA GLN A 8 -28.67 31.49 7.33
C GLN A 8 -29.41 31.09 6.04
N ASN A 9 -29.08 29.95 5.39
CA ASN A 9 -29.68 29.58 4.10
C ASN A 9 -30.45 28.23 4.06
N GLY A 10 -30.53 27.47 5.15
CA GLY A 10 -31.32 26.22 5.18
C GLY A 10 -30.81 25.08 4.28
N ILE A 11 -29.49 24.99 4.06
CA ILE A 11 -28.81 24.04 3.17
C ILE A 11 -28.04 22.99 4.00
N THR A 12 -28.70 22.31 4.93
CA THR A 12 -28.04 21.30 5.78
C THR A 12 -28.88 20.03 5.88
N LEU A 13 -28.23 18.88 5.75
CA LEU A 13 -28.83 17.56 5.93
C LEU A 13 -28.32 16.93 7.23
N PHE A 14 -29.27 16.63 8.14
CA PHE A 14 -29.00 15.86 9.33
C PHE A 14 -29.25 14.38 9.10
N HIS A 15 -28.55 13.57 9.87
CA HIS A 15 -28.64 12.13 9.84
C HIS A 15 -28.77 11.59 11.26
N ILE A 16 -29.57 10.54 11.40
CA ILE A 16 -29.60 9.71 12.60
C ILE A 16 -29.53 8.25 12.19
N ASP A 17 -28.70 7.48 12.89
CA ASP A 17 -28.62 6.03 12.74
C ASP A 17 -28.20 5.37 14.05
N GLY A 18 -28.76 4.20 14.32
CA GLY A 18 -28.47 3.36 15.48
C GLY A 18 -27.44 2.29 15.13
N THR A 19 -26.39 2.17 15.93
CA THR A 19 -25.41 1.09 15.76
C THR A 19 -25.40 0.14 16.96
N TYR A 20 -25.54 -1.16 16.66
CA TYR A 20 -25.61 -2.22 17.66
C TYR A 20 -24.26 -2.92 17.85
N ASN A 21 -24.20 -3.85 18.81
CA ASN A 21 -23.00 -4.61 19.18
C ASN A 21 -21.86 -3.77 19.79
N ILE A 22 -22.19 -2.63 20.41
CA ILE A 22 -21.24 -1.84 21.19
C ILE A 22 -21.15 -2.37 22.62
N THR A 23 -22.28 -2.71 23.21
CA THR A 23 -22.36 -3.26 24.57
C THR A 23 -22.67 -4.75 24.57
N LYS A 24 -22.28 -5.45 25.63
CA LYS A 24 -22.64 -6.87 25.86
C LYS A 24 -24.15 -7.08 25.96
N LYS A 25 -24.90 -6.06 26.40
CA LYS A 25 -26.37 -6.09 26.51
C LYS A 25 -27.09 -5.75 25.20
N GLY A 26 -26.35 -5.40 24.13
CA GLY A 26 -26.94 -5.11 22.83
C GLY A 26 -27.57 -3.71 22.71
N PHE A 27 -27.31 -2.82 23.67
CA PHE A 27 -27.85 -1.47 23.67
C PHE A 27 -27.43 -0.68 22.40
N PRO A 28 -28.39 -0.03 21.72
CA PRO A 28 -28.13 0.79 20.55
C PRO A 28 -27.34 2.06 20.93
N LEU A 29 -26.35 2.37 20.10
CA LEU A 29 -25.66 3.65 20.10
C LEU A 29 -26.23 4.50 18.96
N LEU A 30 -27.05 5.49 19.30
CA LEU A 30 -27.58 6.47 18.36
C LEU A 30 -26.54 7.53 18.03
N ILE A 31 -26.29 7.78 16.75
CA ILE A 31 -25.43 8.85 16.27
C ILE A 31 -26.28 9.88 15.53
N PHE A 32 -26.27 11.12 16.01
CA PHE A 32 -26.88 12.27 15.35
C PHE A 32 -25.78 13.20 14.83
N GLY A 33 -25.80 13.48 13.53
CA GLY A 33 -24.77 14.30 12.88
C GLY A 33 -25.29 15.05 11.67
N ARG A 34 -24.52 16.04 11.22
CA ARG A 34 -24.78 16.78 9.98
C ARG A 34 -23.80 16.37 8.90
N SER A 35 -24.23 16.23 7.66
CA SER A 35 -23.32 16.04 6.54
C SER A 35 -23.04 17.34 5.80
N ASN A 36 -21.90 17.40 5.09
CA ASN A 36 -21.63 18.46 4.12
C ASN A 36 -21.91 17.95 2.68
N PRO A 37 -21.89 18.83 1.66
CA PRO A 37 -22.08 18.41 0.26
C PRO A 37 -21.01 17.42 -0.26
N ASN A 38 -19.87 17.29 0.44
CA ASN A 38 -18.84 16.30 0.14
C ASN A 38 -19.17 14.91 0.70
N ARG A 39 -20.36 14.71 1.29
CA ARG A 39 -20.84 13.45 1.89
C ARG A 39 -20.04 13.03 3.13
N LYS A 40 -19.31 13.96 3.75
CA LYS A 40 -18.65 13.75 5.04
C LYS A 40 -19.63 14.04 6.16
N ILE A 41 -19.72 13.14 7.13
CA ILE A 41 -20.54 13.32 8.34
C ILE A 41 -19.72 13.99 9.44
N PHE A 42 -20.36 14.92 10.14
CA PHE A 42 -19.87 15.60 11.33
C PHE A 42 -20.80 15.21 12.47
N PRO A 43 -20.42 14.21 13.29
CA PRO A 43 -21.22 13.80 14.45
C PRO A 43 -21.33 14.97 15.43
N ILE A 44 -22.55 15.16 15.95
CA ILE A 44 -22.87 16.25 16.90
C ILE A 44 -23.15 15.63 18.26
N VAL A 45 -23.98 14.57 18.31
CA VAL A 45 -24.36 13.89 19.54
C VAL A 45 -24.33 12.38 19.34
N ALA A 46 -23.85 11.67 20.36
CA ALA A 46 -23.92 10.22 20.47
C ALA A 46 -24.69 9.86 21.76
N GLY A 47 -25.63 8.90 21.67
CA GLY A 47 -26.47 8.48 22.80
C GLY A 47 -26.52 6.97 22.91
N LEU A 48 -26.15 6.44 24.07
CA LEU A 48 -26.28 5.01 24.36
C LEU A 48 -27.63 4.78 25.03
N CYS A 49 -28.58 4.23 24.28
CA CYS A 49 -29.96 4.04 24.72
C CYS A 49 -30.20 2.58 25.11
N SER A 50 -31.12 2.32 26.04
CA SER A 50 -31.53 0.94 26.39
C SER A 50 -32.28 0.26 25.25
N SER A 51 -33.02 1.05 24.47
CA SER A 51 -33.88 0.62 23.37
C SER A 51 -34.02 1.75 22.34
N GLU A 52 -34.88 1.55 21.33
CA GLU A 52 -35.23 2.56 20.33
C GLU A 52 -36.75 2.81 20.33
N GLU A 53 -37.30 2.98 21.54
CA GLU A 53 -38.70 3.32 21.76
C GLU A 53 -38.91 4.84 21.71
N GLN A 54 -40.18 5.27 21.71
CA GLN A 54 -40.53 6.69 21.62
C GLN A 54 -39.87 7.53 22.73
N VAL A 55 -39.87 7.00 23.96
CA VAL A 55 -39.29 7.69 25.14
C VAL A 55 -37.77 7.87 24.99
N ASP A 56 -37.07 6.89 24.41
CA ASP A 56 -35.62 6.98 24.19
C ASP A 56 -35.29 8.10 23.19
N PHE A 57 -36.01 8.14 22.06
CA PHE A 57 -35.82 9.19 21.06
C PHE A 57 -36.22 10.57 21.58
N GLU A 58 -37.27 10.66 22.40
CA GLU A 58 -37.74 11.92 22.94
C GLU A 58 -36.71 12.50 23.90
N HIS A 59 -36.18 11.67 24.80
CA HIS A 59 -35.10 12.06 25.68
C HIS A 59 -33.84 12.46 24.90
N PHE A 60 -33.49 11.70 23.86
CA PHE A 60 -32.32 11.97 23.02
C PHE A 60 -32.44 13.31 22.26
N PHE A 61 -33.56 13.57 21.59
CA PHE A 61 -33.78 14.82 20.85
C PHE A 61 -33.96 16.03 21.78
N ASN A 62 -34.67 15.88 22.89
CA ASN A 62 -34.79 16.96 23.88
C ASN A 62 -33.45 17.32 24.51
N SER A 63 -32.57 16.34 24.74
CA SER A 63 -31.19 16.57 25.18
C SER A 63 -30.39 17.40 24.16
N ILE A 64 -30.54 17.10 22.86
CA ILE A 64 -29.91 17.88 21.79
C ILE A 64 -30.40 19.33 21.80
N LEU A 65 -31.70 19.56 21.94
CA LEU A 65 -32.29 20.90 22.01
C LEU A 65 -31.83 21.66 23.26
N MET A 66 -31.77 20.99 24.41
CA MET A 66 -31.30 21.56 25.66
C MET A 66 -29.83 22.01 25.55
N ILE A 67 -28.95 21.13 25.05
CA ILE A 67 -27.53 21.45 24.85
C ILE A 67 -27.37 22.58 23.83
N SER A 68 -28.15 22.57 22.75
CA SER A 68 -28.09 23.65 21.75
C SER A 68 -28.46 25.00 22.36
N ARG A 69 -29.53 25.07 23.17
CA ARG A 69 -29.92 26.27 23.90
C ARG A 69 -28.86 26.72 24.91
N PHE A 70 -28.24 25.78 25.61
CA PHE A 70 -27.17 26.07 26.56
C PHE A 70 -25.97 26.78 25.90
N PHE A 71 -25.63 26.38 24.67
CA PHE A 71 -24.57 27.03 23.88
C PHE A 71 -25.06 28.25 23.06
N GLY A 72 -26.30 28.71 23.23
CA GLY A 72 -26.86 29.84 22.49
C GLY A 72 -27.13 29.54 21.01
N ILE A 73 -27.14 28.27 20.60
CA ILE A 73 -27.33 27.84 19.21
C ILE A 73 -28.81 27.61 18.94
N ASN A 74 -29.37 28.35 17.98
CA ASN A 74 -30.70 28.06 17.44
C ASN A 74 -30.62 26.90 16.41
N LEU A 75 -30.81 25.66 16.88
CA LEU A 75 -30.74 24.47 16.04
C LEU A 75 -32.00 24.31 15.18
N ILE A 76 -31.85 24.42 13.87
CA ILE A 76 -32.92 24.22 12.89
C ILE A 76 -32.66 22.94 12.08
N VAL A 77 -33.49 21.93 12.26
CA VAL A 77 -33.40 20.65 11.53
C VAL A 77 -34.44 20.63 10.41
N LYS A 78 -34.07 21.12 9.22
CA LYS A 78 -34.97 21.16 8.05
C LYS A 78 -35.12 19.80 7.35
N PHE A 79 -34.03 19.05 7.25
CA PHE A 79 -34.00 17.73 6.61
C PHE A 79 -33.31 16.71 7.52
N LEU A 80 -33.95 15.57 7.77
CA LEU A 80 -33.42 14.48 8.58
C LEU A 80 -33.51 13.15 7.82
N MET A 81 -32.37 12.50 7.58
CA MET A 81 -32.26 11.18 6.96
C MET A 81 -32.17 10.08 8.02
N GLN A 82 -32.94 9.00 7.84
CA GLN A 82 -32.97 7.83 8.74
C GLN A 82 -33.47 6.55 8.03
N ASP A 83 -33.47 5.42 8.73
CA ASP A 83 -33.65 4.05 8.20
C ASP A 83 -35.09 3.50 8.22
N ALA A 84 -36.09 4.37 8.03
CA ALA A 84 -37.52 4.05 8.04
C ALA A 84 -38.11 3.60 9.40
N GLN A 85 -37.56 4.08 10.51
CA GLN A 85 -38.07 3.83 11.84
C GLN A 85 -39.20 4.79 12.22
N SER A 86 -40.42 4.26 12.41
CA SER A 86 -41.64 5.05 12.65
C SER A 86 -41.58 5.84 13.95
N THR A 87 -41.06 5.25 15.04
CA THR A 87 -40.91 5.89 16.35
C THR A 87 -39.99 7.11 16.25
N CYS A 88 -38.77 6.93 15.74
CA CYS A 88 -37.83 8.03 15.48
C CYS A 88 -38.45 9.13 14.60
N SER A 89 -39.19 8.75 13.54
CA SER A 89 -39.85 9.72 12.65
C SER A 89 -40.93 10.55 13.35
N ALA A 90 -41.75 9.94 14.19
CA ALA A 90 -42.82 10.63 14.90
C ALA A 90 -42.22 11.62 15.91
N THR A 91 -41.32 11.13 16.75
CA THR A 91 -40.64 11.94 17.78
C THR A 91 -39.82 13.07 17.17
N ALA A 92 -39.13 12.84 16.05
CA ALA A 92 -38.38 13.90 15.38
C ALA A 92 -39.29 15.04 14.89
N ARG A 93 -40.53 14.76 14.45
CA ARG A 93 -41.50 15.80 14.05
C ARG A 93 -42.01 16.61 15.23
N GLU A 94 -42.15 15.97 16.38
CA GLU A 94 -42.55 16.63 17.63
C GLU A 94 -41.43 17.54 18.14
N CYS A 95 -40.19 17.05 18.16
CA CYS A 95 -39.04 17.81 18.67
C CYS A 95 -38.51 18.88 17.69
N PHE A 96 -38.63 18.67 16.37
CA PHE A 96 -38.13 19.59 15.34
C PHE A 96 -39.27 20.10 14.45
N PRO A 97 -39.94 21.19 14.82
CA PRO A 97 -41.03 21.76 14.02
C PRO A 97 -40.59 22.05 12.58
N GLY A 98 -41.37 21.55 11.61
CA GLY A 98 -41.11 21.76 10.18
C GLY A 98 -40.05 20.84 9.56
N VAL A 99 -39.57 19.82 10.29
CA VAL A 99 -38.62 18.84 9.75
C VAL A 99 -39.24 18.01 8.62
N THR A 100 -38.50 17.89 7.53
CA THR A 100 -38.79 16.92 6.46
C THR A 100 -37.99 15.65 6.72
N ILE A 101 -38.70 14.58 7.10
CA ILE A 101 -38.10 13.24 7.23
C ILE A 101 -37.85 12.70 5.83
N LEU A 102 -36.58 12.44 5.52
CA LEU A 102 -36.13 11.87 4.26
C LEU A 102 -35.99 10.36 4.39
N MET A 103 -36.35 9.67 3.31
CA MET A 103 -36.25 8.23 3.22
C MET A 103 -35.00 7.84 2.43
N CYS A 104 -34.11 7.07 3.08
CA CYS A 104 -32.91 6.51 2.47
C CYS A 104 -33.23 5.68 1.21
N TRP A 105 -32.65 6.10 0.08
CA TRP A 105 -32.83 5.43 -1.21
C TRP A 105 -32.32 3.97 -1.22
N CYS A 106 -31.23 3.68 -0.48
CA CYS A 106 -30.72 2.31 -0.35
C CYS A 106 -31.72 1.39 0.36
N HIS A 107 -32.29 1.85 1.48
CA HIS A 107 -33.27 1.09 2.25
C HIS A 107 -34.58 0.88 1.49
N LEU A 108 -35.06 1.88 0.73
CA LEU A 108 -36.21 1.70 -0.16
C LEU A 108 -35.94 0.61 -1.20
N LYS A 109 -34.80 0.65 -1.91
CA LYS A 109 -34.46 -0.40 -2.90
C LYS A 109 -34.41 -1.79 -2.27
N GLN A 110 -33.84 -1.92 -1.07
CA GLN A 110 -33.80 -3.19 -0.36
C GLN A 110 -35.21 -3.67 0.02
N ALA A 111 -36.06 -2.79 0.52
CA ALA A 111 -37.44 -3.12 0.89
C ALA A 111 -38.29 -3.50 -0.32
N VAL A 112 -38.14 -2.79 -1.44
CA VAL A 112 -38.76 -3.15 -2.73
C VAL A 112 -38.30 -4.53 -3.17
N LYS A 113 -36.98 -4.79 -3.17
CA LYS A 113 -36.42 -6.09 -3.56
C LYS A 113 -36.96 -7.25 -2.71
N LYS A 114 -37.18 -7.02 -1.40
CA LYS A 114 -37.79 -8.00 -0.48
C LYS A 114 -39.27 -8.27 -0.80
N ASN A 115 -39.99 -7.27 -1.31
CA ASN A 115 -41.41 -7.39 -1.69
C ASN A 115 -41.62 -7.87 -3.14
N ILE A 116 -40.55 -8.05 -3.92
CA ILE A 116 -40.60 -8.75 -5.20
C ILE A 116 -40.53 -10.24 -4.91
N THR A 117 -41.69 -10.89 -4.91
CA THR A 117 -41.85 -12.33 -4.68
C THR A 117 -41.75 -13.11 -6.00
N LYS A 118 -41.59 -14.44 -5.91
CA LYS A 118 -41.48 -15.33 -7.09
C LYS A 118 -42.52 -15.05 -8.20
N PRO A 119 -43.82 -14.80 -7.92
CA PRO A 119 -44.82 -14.53 -8.94
C PRO A 119 -44.55 -13.30 -9.82
N ILE A 120 -43.77 -12.34 -9.33
CA ILE A 120 -43.47 -11.07 -10.01
C ILE A 120 -41.98 -10.87 -10.30
N GLU A 121 -41.16 -11.89 -10.04
CA GLU A 121 -39.70 -11.82 -10.18
C GLU A 121 -39.25 -11.53 -11.62
N SER A 122 -39.98 -12.04 -12.62
CA SER A 122 -39.75 -11.74 -14.04
C SER A 122 -39.87 -10.25 -14.37
N PHE A 123 -40.68 -9.49 -13.61
CA PHE A 123 -40.87 -8.05 -13.78
C PHE A 123 -39.87 -7.20 -12.99
N LYS A 124 -38.99 -7.82 -12.20
CA LYS A 124 -38.02 -7.11 -11.36
C LYS A 124 -37.20 -6.04 -12.11
N PRO A 125 -36.63 -6.29 -13.32
CA PRO A 125 -35.88 -5.26 -14.03
C PRO A 125 -36.74 -4.05 -14.39
N LYS A 126 -37.99 -4.29 -14.79
CA LYS A 126 -38.97 -3.23 -15.08
C LYS A 126 -39.31 -2.42 -13.84
N ILE A 127 -39.63 -3.09 -12.73
CA ILE A 127 -39.96 -2.44 -11.45
C ILE A 127 -38.78 -1.58 -10.97
N GLU A 128 -37.56 -2.11 -10.97
CA GLU A 128 -36.36 -1.38 -10.55
C GLU A 128 -36.09 -0.15 -11.44
N GLN A 129 -36.27 -0.29 -12.76
CA GLN A 129 -36.10 0.81 -13.71
C GLN A 129 -37.18 1.89 -13.55
N ASP A 130 -38.43 1.50 -13.39
CA ASP A 130 -39.57 2.40 -13.20
C ASP A 130 -39.43 3.20 -11.89
N ILE A 131 -39.04 2.55 -10.79
CA ILE A 131 -38.79 3.22 -9.51
C ILE A 131 -37.57 4.14 -9.60
N LYS A 132 -36.51 3.72 -10.32
CA LYS A 132 -35.36 4.59 -10.59
C LYS A 132 -35.77 5.84 -11.36
N ARG A 133 -36.66 5.72 -12.35
CA ARG A 133 -37.21 6.85 -13.12
C ARG A 133 -37.98 7.81 -12.21
N MET A 134 -38.79 7.29 -11.30
CA MET A 134 -39.47 8.09 -10.28
C MET A 134 -38.46 8.79 -9.33
N HIS A 135 -37.44 8.09 -8.84
CA HIS A 135 -36.44 8.64 -7.92
C HIS A 135 -35.71 9.85 -8.53
N TYR A 136 -35.24 9.70 -9.76
CA TYR A 136 -34.45 10.72 -10.47
C TYR A 136 -35.30 11.79 -11.17
N SER A 137 -36.61 11.86 -10.87
CA SER A 137 -37.44 13.00 -11.26
C SER A 137 -36.89 14.28 -10.64
N THR A 138 -36.87 15.36 -11.42
CA THR A 138 -36.21 16.61 -11.00
C THR A 138 -37.19 17.64 -10.43
N THR A 139 -38.49 17.43 -10.64
CA THR A 139 -39.59 18.24 -10.09
C THR A 139 -40.77 17.36 -9.67
N ILE A 140 -41.71 17.94 -8.91
CA ILE A 140 -42.93 17.26 -8.51
C ILE A 140 -43.84 16.96 -9.70
N GLU A 141 -43.90 17.82 -10.71
CA GLU A 141 -44.72 17.62 -11.91
C GLU A 141 -44.18 16.46 -12.74
N GLN A 142 -42.86 16.40 -12.94
CA GLN A 142 -42.22 15.27 -13.63
C GLN A 142 -42.46 13.96 -12.88
N PHE A 143 -42.40 14.01 -11.55
CA PHE A 143 -42.68 12.86 -10.72
C PHE A 143 -44.14 12.41 -10.84
N ASN A 144 -45.10 13.33 -10.81
CA ASN A 144 -46.52 13.01 -10.92
C ASN A 144 -46.84 12.35 -12.27
N ILE A 145 -46.30 12.90 -13.38
CA ILE A 145 -46.46 12.30 -14.72
C ILE A 145 -45.82 10.91 -14.78
N ALA A 146 -44.58 10.78 -14.28
CA ALA A 146 -43.90 9.48 -14.27
C ALA A 146 -44.66 8.46 -13.41
N GLN A 147 -45.14 8.88 -12.23
CA GLN A 147 -45.94 8.07 -11.32
C GLN A 147 -47.22 7.60 -12.00
N GLU A 148 -47.98 8.49 -12.62
CA GLU A 148 -49.23 8.14 -13.30
C GLU A 148 -49.01 7.13 -14.43
N LEU A 149 -48.04 7.38 -15.31
CA LEU A 149 -47.70 6.47 -16.41
C LEU A 149 -47.24 5.09 -15.91
N ILE A 150 -46.41 5.07 -14.86
CA ILE A 150 -45.88 3.84 -14.29
C ILE A 150 -46.98 3.06 -13.58
N LEU A 151 -47.82 3.73 -12.77
CA LEU A 151 -48.92 3.07 -12.07
C LEU A 151 -49.95 2.52 -13.07
N ASN A 152 -50.27 3.25 -14.13
CA ASN A 152 -51.14 2.73 -15.20
C ASN A 152 -50.52 1.50 -15.89
N SER A 153 -49.21 1.55 -16.18
CA SER A 153 -48.48 0.41 -16.75
C SER A 153 -48.39 -0.80 -15.80
N TRP A 154 -48.31 -0.59 -14.49
CA TRP A 154 -48.30 -1.67 -13.52
C TRP A 154 -49.71 -2.23 -13.29
N ASN A 155 -50.73 -1.38 -13.28
CA ASN A 155 -52.13 -1.78 -13.13
C ASN A 155 -52.65 -2.60 -14.33
N SER A 156 -52.07 -2.46 -15.52
CA SER A 156 -52.41 -3.32 -16.66
C SER A 156 -51.86 -4.75 -16.53
N ILE A 157 -51.03 -5.04 -15.52
CA ILE A 157 -50.41 -6.35 -15.29
C ILE A 157 -51.05 -7.00 -14.05
N GLN A 158 -51.83 -8.06 -14.25
CA GLN A 158 -52.59 -8.71 -13.18
C GLN A 158 -51.71 -9.19 -12.03
N GLN A 159 -50.51 -9.71 -12.31
CA GLN A 159 -49.59 -10.22 -11.29
C GLN A 159 -49.03 -9.10 -10.38
N LEU A 160 -49.06 -7.84 -10.80
CA LEU A 160 -48.47 -6.71 -10.05
C LEU A 160 -49.44 -6.03 -9.07
N GLN A 161 -50.72 -6.38 -9.04
CA GLN A 161 -51.75 -5.64 -8.27
C GLN A 161 -51.42 -5.51 -6.77
N ASP A 162 -50.99 -6.60 -6.13
CA ASP A 162 -50.59 -6.57 -4.72
C ASP A 162 -49.36 -5.69 -4.50
N PHE A 163 -48.39 -5.75 -5.42
CA PHE A 163 -47.20 -4.92 -5.38
C PHE A 163 -47.53 -3.43 -5.61
N VAL A 164 -48.45 -3.11 -6.52
CA VAL A 164 -48.92 -1.74 -6.76
C VAL A 164 -49.59 -1.19 -5.50
N THR A 165 -50.43 -1.99 -4.86
CA THR A 165 -51.10 -1.63 -3.60
C THR A 165 -50.09 -1.37 -2.50
N TYR A 166 -49.14 -2.30 -2.31
CA TYR A 166 -48.01 -2.15 -1.38
C TYR A 166 -47.22 -0.86 -1.67
N PHE A 167 -46.78 -0.67 -2.92
CA PHE A 167 -45.90 0.43 -3.28
C PHE A 167 -46.60 1.78 -3.13
N THR A 168 -47.86 1.85 -3.52
CA THR A 168 -48.67 3.06 -3.40
C THR A 168 -48.88 3.44 -1.94
N ASN A 169 -49.27 2.47 -1.11
CA ASN A 169 -49.52 2.74 0.30
C ASN A 169 -48.22 3.08 1.04
N GLN A 170 -47.15 2.30 0.82
CA GLN A 170 -45.89 2.46 1.54
C GLN A 170 -45.05 3.64 1.06
N TRP A 171 -44.86 3.82 -0.25
CA TRP A 171 -43.84 4.75 -0.78
C TRP A 171 -44.41 6.02 -1.41
N LEU A 172 -45.72 6.08 -1.64
CA LEU A 172 -46.37 7.26 -2.24
C LEU A 172 -47.28 7.99 -1.25
N LYS A 173 -48.10 7.26 -0.49
CA LYS A 173 -49.09 7.83 0.44
C LYS A 173 -48.62 7.93 1.89
N SER A 174 -47.76 7.02 2.35
CA SER A 174 -47.28 7.03 3.74
C SER A 174 -46.31 8.17 4.03
N GLN A 175 -45.88 8.23 5.29
CA GLN A 175 -44.82 9.10 5.76
C GLN A 175 -43.45 8.89 5.09
N TRP A 176 -43.22 7.76 4.43
CA TRP A 176 -41.96 7.42 3.76
C TRP A 176 -41.84 7.94 2.34
N LYS A 177 -42.75 8.83 1.90
CA LYS A 177 -42.80 9.35 0.53
C LYS A 177 -41.62 10.23 0.10
N ASN A 178 -40.74 10.64 1.00
CA ASN A 178 -39.66 11.60 0.73
C ASN A 178 -38.33 10.93 0.33
N TRP A 179 -38.37 10.06 -0.68
CA TRP A 179 -37.19 9.37 -1.24
C TRP A 179 -36.76 9.92 -2.59
N LYS A 180 -37.46 10.91 -3.16
CA LYS A 180 -37.15 11.44 -4.49
C LYS A 180 -35.97 12.39 -4.44
N LEU A 181 -35.30 12.58 -5.57
CA LEU A 181 -34.13 13.43 -5.65
C LEU A 181 -34.43 14.89 -5.29
N PHE A 182 -35.60 15.41 -5.66
CA PHE A 182 -35.99 16.80 -5.47
C PHE A 182 -36.49 17.14 -4.04
N THR A 183 -36.61 16.18 -3.12
CA THR A 183 -37.17 16.43 -1.77
C THR A 183 -36.16 16.98 -0.77
N ARG A 184 -34.95 17.30 -1.20
CA ARG A 184 -33.86 17.83 -0.34
C ARG A 184 -33.02 18.85 -1.09
N SER A 185 -32.15 19.53 -0.36
CA SER A 185 -31.15 20.43 -0.95
C SER A 185 -30.20 19.69 -1.90
N TYR A 186 -29.89 20.33 -3.03
CA TYR A 186 -28.99 19.77 -4.03
C TYR A 186 -27.59 19.53 -3.47
N GLY A 187 -26.92 18.48 -3.95
CA GLY A 187 -25.56 18.13 -3.54
C GLY A 187 -25.42 17.36 -2.24
N PHE A 188 -26.52 17.14 -1.51
CA PHE A 188 -26.53 16.28 -0.33
C PHE A 188 -26.94 14.84 -0.70
N SER A 189 -26.51 13.88 0.11
CA SER A 189 -26.71 12.45 -0.14
C SER A 189 -28.20 12.04 -0.20
N THR A 190 -28.54 11.09 -1.07
CA THR A 190 -29.86 10.40 -1.10
C THR A 190 -29.94 9.28 -0.05
N THR A 191 -28.85 8.98 0.66
CA THR A 191 -28.72 7.80 1.51
C THR A 191 -28.18 8.15 2.89
N ASN A 192 -28.39 7.25 3.85
CA ASN A 192 -27.85 7.34 5.20
C ASN A 192 -26.42 6.77 5.33
N ASN A 193 -25.82 6.30 4.22
CA ASN A 193 -24.48 5.69 4.20
C ASN A 193 -23.38 6.55 4.85
N ASN A 194 -23.55 7.88 4.88
CA ASN A 194 -22.58 8.76 5.52
C ASN A 194 -22.44 8.42 7.02
N THR A 195 -23.57 8.18 7.70
CA THR A 195 -23.62 7.83 9.13
C THR A 195 -23.31 6.35 9.33
N GLU A 196 -23.80 5.46 8.48
CA GLU A 196 -23.43 4.02 8.53
C GLU A 196 -21.91 3.83 8.39
N GLY A 197 -21.28 4.58 7.49
CA GLY A 197 -19.83 4.58 7.30
C GLY A 197 -19.08 5.04 8.56
N PHE A 198 -19.61 6.04 9.25
CA PHE A 198 -19.06 6.48 10.54
C PHE A 198 -19.31 5.46 11.66
N ASN A 199 -20.48 4.83 11.69
CA ASN A 199 -20.78 3.72 12.61
C ASN A 199 -19.80 2.56 12.43
N ARG A 200 -19.35 2.29 11.19
CA ARG A 200 -18.28 1.33 10.93
C ARG A 200 -16.93 1.79 11.48
N ILE A 201 -16.59 3.07 11.39
CA ILE A 201 -15.36 3.64 11.98
C ILE A 201 -15.38 3.46 13.50
N ILE A 202 -16.52 3.70 14.15
CA ILE A 202 -16.69 3.45 15.60
C ILE A 202 -16.30 2.01 15.94
N LYS A 203 -16.89 1.06 15.22
CA LYS A 203 -16.65 -0.38 15.44
C LYS A 203 -15.22 -0.78 15.16
N LEU A 204 -14.61 -0.24 14.12
CA LEU A 204 -13.26 -0.61 13.70
C LEU A 204 -12.19 -0.02 14.64
N ILE A 205 -12.26 1.29 14.90
CA ILE A 205 -11.20 2.03 15.58
C ILE A 205 -11.36 2.00 17.09
N TYR A 206 -12.59 2.14 17.59
CA TYR A 206 -12.82 2.40 19.01
C TYR A 206 -13.24 1.15 19.79
N THR A 207 -13.92 0.20 19.15
CA THR A 207 -14.34 -1.04 19.82
C THR A 207 -13.65 -2.28 19.28
N ASN A 208 -12.93 -2.21 18.15
CA ASN A 208 -12.38 -3.37 17.43
C ASN A 208 -13.40 -4.52 17.26
N TYR A 209 -14.66 -4.18 16.98
CA TYR A 209 -15.81 -5.09 16.93
C TYR A 209 -16.09 -5.89 18.22
N GLU A 210 -15.43 -5.56 19.34
CA GLU A 210 -15.68 -6.17 20.64
C GLU A 210 -16.84 -5.50 21.38
N ARG A 211 -17.59 -6.30 22.13
CA ARG A 211 -18.70 -5.84 22.98
C ARG A 211 -18.19 -5.58 24.40
N SER A 212 -18.36 -4.36 24.89
CA SER A 212 -17.90 -3.97 26.22
C SER A 212 -19.04 -3.93 27.26
N THR A 213 -18.70 -3.82 28.54
CA THR A 213 -19.67 -3.42 29.57
C THR A 213 -20.16 -2.00 29.29
N ILE A 214 -21.30 -1.61 29.86
CA ILE A 214 -21.87 -0.26 29.68
C ILE A 214 -20.85 0.81 30.10
N LEU A 215 -20.21 0.65 31.26
CA LEU A 215 -19.21 1.59 31.75
C LEU A 215 -18.02 1.75 30.77
N ASN A 216 -17.51 0.64 30.24
CA ASN A 216 -16.41 0.69 29.27
C ASN A 216 -16.87 1.27 27.94
N ALA A 217 -18.11 1.01 27.51
CA ALA A 217 -18.66 1.65 26.31
C ALA A 217 -18.73 3.17 26.47
N CYS A 218 -19.19 3.68 27.62
CA CYS A 218 -19.20 5.11 27.91
C CYS A 218 -17.79 5.73 27.87
N LYS A 219 -16.79 5.07 28.46
CA LYS A 219 -15.39 5.52 28.39
C LYS A 219 -14.85 5.56 26.95
N THR A 220 -15.18 4.54 26.15
CA THR A 220 -14.81 4.49 24.74
C THR A 220 -15.46 5.62 23.94
N LEU A 221 -16.73 5.93 24.23
CA LEU A 221 -17.44 7.07 23.61
C LEU A 221 -16.83 8.40 24.01
N GLU A 222 -16.46 8.58 25.28
CA GLU A 222 -15.79 9.80 25.76
C GLU A 222 -14.45 10.02 25.05
N LYS A 223 -13.67 8.94 24.87
CA LYS A 223 -12.43 8.98 24.08
C LYS A 223 -12.71 9.37 22.63
N MET A 224 -13.69 8.73 21.99
CA MET A 224 -14.09 9.05 20.62
C MET A 224 -14.48 10.53 20.47
N LEU A 225 -15.30 11.05 21.38
CA LEU A 225 -15.72 12.45 21.37
C LEU A 225 -14.52 13.40 21.57
N THR A 226 -13.56 13.01 22.42
CA THR A 226 -12.32 13.76 22.62
C THR A 226 -11.47 13.82 21.35
N ASP A 227 -11.30 12.68 20.66
CA ASP A 227 -10.52 12.59 19.42
C ASP A 227 -11.18 13.40 18.29
N LEU A 228 -12.52 13.31 18.18
CA LEU A 228 -13.30 14.11 17.22
C LEU A 228 -13.23 15.61 17.52
N SER A 229 -13.17 16.00 18.79
CA SER A 229 -13.09 17.41 19.21
C SER A 229 -11.71 18.01 19.01
N LYS A 230 -10.65 17.18 19.01
CA LYS A 230 -9.26 17.60 18.75
C LYS A 230 -8.93 17.72 17.25
N SER A 231 -9.75 17.13 16.38
CA SER A 231 -9.58 17.24 14.94
C SER A 231 -9.92 18.66 14.46
N PRO A 232 -9.02 19.39 13.78
CA PRO A 232 -9.22 20.79 13.37
C PRO A 232 -10.10 20.92 12.11
N GLU A 233 -10.85 19.88 11.74
CA GLU A 233 -11.62 19.87 10.51
C GLU A 233 -12.83 20.77 10.60
N SER A 234 -12.72 21.95 9.97
CA SER A 234 -13.82 22.88 9.84
C SER A 234 -14.93 22.29 8.97
N PHE A 235 -16.18 22.58 9.33
CA PHE A 235 -17.31 22.30 8.45
C PHE A 235 -17.21 23.22 7.22
N VAL A 236 -16.69 22.67 6.12
CA VAL A 236 -16.58 23.38 4.85
C VAL A 236 -17.83 23.10 4.01
N PRO A 237 -18.66 24.12 3.71
CA PRO A 237 -19.82 23.97 2.82
C PRO A 237 -19.42 23.97 1.32
N LYS A 238 -18.13 24.17 0.99
CA LYS A 238 -17.61 24.15 -0.39
C LYS A 238 -17.49 22.72 -0.91
N LEU A 239 -17.94 22.53 -2.15
CA LEU A 239 -17.93 21.25 -2.86
C LEU A 239 -16.52 20.99 -3.44
N VAL A 240 -15.92 19.84 -3.14
CA VAL A 240 -14.58 19.43 -3.62
C VAL A 240 -14.75 18.11 -4.38
N ARG A 241 -14.58 18.10 -5.71
CA ARG A 241 -14.90 16.92 -6.57
C ARG A 241 -13.99 16.76 -7.80
N ASP A 242 -14.03 15.54 -8.35
CA ASP A 242 -13.15 15.00 -9.39
C ASP A 242 -13.25 15.62 -10.80
N ASN A 243 -12.10 15.59 -11.50
CA ASN A 243 -11.80 16.21 -12.80
C ASN A 243 -12.56 15.66 -14.03
N TRP A 244 -13.26 14.53 -13.94
CA TRP A 244 -13.93 13.92 -15.10
C TRP A 244 -15.14 14.73 -15.59
N LEU A 245 -15.85 15.40 -14.68
CA LEU A 245 -16.99 16.26 -14.99
C LEU A 245 -16.60 17.46 -15.84
N ILE A 246 -15.39 17.97 -15.65
CA ILE A 246 -14.87 19.13 -16.39
C ILE A 246 -14.57 18.72 -17.83
N LYS A 247 -13.94 17.55 -18.05
CA LYS A 247 -13.75 17.01 -19.41
C LYS A 247 -15.07 16.82 -20.16
N LEU A 248 -16.11 16.36 -19.47
CA LEU A 248 -17.44 16.24 -20.07
C LEU A 248 -18.11 17.58 -20.36
N ALA A 249 -17.76 18.63 -19.63
CA ALA A 249 -18.25 19.98 -19.87
C ALA A 249 -17.60 20.61 -21.10
N ASP A 250 -16.33 20.28 -21.38
CA ASP A 250 -15.57 20.79 -22.53
C ASP A 250 -16.14 20.33 -23.89
N PHE A 251 -16.92 19.25 -23.92
CA PHE A 251 -17.64 18.80 -25.12
C PHE A 251 -18.93 19.57 -25.40
N LEU A 252 -19.35 20.49 -24.52
CA LEU A 252 -20.56 21.29 -24.69
C LEU A 252 -20.20 22.70 -25.19
N THR A 253 -20.89 23.16 -26.22
CA THR A 253 -20.63 24.43 -26.91
C THR A 253 -21.75 25.43 -26.71
N LEU A 254 -21.64 26.66 -27.24
CA LEU A 254 -22.71 27.66 -27.13
C LEU A 254 -24.02 27.21 -27.83
N ASN A 255 -23.90 26.43 -28.91
CA ASN A 255 -25.03 25.85 -29.66
C ASN A 255 -25.86 24.85 -28.83
N ASP A 256 -25.28 24.34 -27.75
CA ASP A 256 -25.94 23.42 -26.83
C ASP A 256 -26.91 24.12 -25.86
N PHE A 257 -26.90 25.46 -25.82
CA PHE A 257 -27.66 26.27 -24.88
C PHE A 257 -28.46 27.39 -25.58
N VAL A 258 -29.63 27.69 -25.03
CA VAL A 258 -30.41 28.89 -25.37
C VAL A 258 -30.35 29.83 -24.18
N LEU A 259 -29.69 30.96 -24.31
CA LEU A 259 -29.55 31.95 -23.24
C LEU A 259 -30.89 32.64 -22.96
N THR A 260 -31.30 32.68 -21.70
CA THR A 260 -32.52 33.36 -21.23
C THR A 260 -32.19 34.64 -20.47
N SER A 261 -30.99 34.75 -19.90
CA SER A 261 -30.45 35.97 -19.32
C SER A 261 -28.92 35.94 -19.33
N GLN A 262 -28.27 36.99 -18.81
CA GLN A 262 -26.80 37.04 -18.65
C GLN A 262 -26.23 35.95 -17.73
N THR A 263 -27.05 35.30 -16.90
CA THR A 263 -26.62 34.26 -15.96
C THR A 263 -27.41 32.96 -16.07
N THR A 264 -28.39 32.88 -16.97
CA THR A 264 -29.29 31.72 -17.11
C THR A 264 -29.40 31.23 -18.55
N ALA A 265 -29.44 29.91 -18.73
CA ALA A 265 -29.59 29.27 -20.01
C ALA A 265 -30.39 27.97 -19.93
N ASN A 266 -31.00 27.61 -21.05
CA ASN A 266 -31.69 26.35 -21.24
C ASN A 266 -30.83 25.39 -22.07
N ARG A 267 -30.46 24.24 -21.53
CA ARG A 267 -29.78 23.15 -22.25
C ARG A 267 -30.76 22.50 -23.22
N VAL A 268 -30.42 22.49 -24.51
CA VAL A 268 -31.23 21.91 -25.59
C VAL A 268 -30.67 20.55 -26.00
N ILE A 269 -31.46 19.49 -25.91
CA ILE A 269 -31.04 18.14 -26.35
C ILE A 269 -32.03 17.66 -27.41
N ASN A 270 -31.53 17.32 -28.60
CA ASN A 270 -32.34 16.91 -29.76
C ASN A 270 -33.42 17.96 -30.12
N GLY A 271 -33.08 19.25 -30.08
CA GLY A 271 -34.00 20.34 -30.41
C GLY A 271 -35.03 20.69 -29.33
N GLN A 272 -35.04 20.02 -28.17
CA GLN A 272 -35.96 20.30 -27.07
C GLN A 272 -35.23 20.85 -25.83
N ILE A 273 -35.83 21.85 -25.18
CA ILE A 273 -35.33 22.37 -23.89
C ILE A 273 -35.48 21.28 -22.83
N LYS A 274 -34.35 20.86 -22.26
CA LYS A 274 -34.32 19.73 -21.32
C LYS A 274 -33.97 20.15 -19.89
N TYR A 275 -33.02 21.06 -19.70
CA TYR A 275 -32.62 21.51 -18.36
C TYR A 275 -32.41 23.02 -18.32
N SER A 276 -32.97 23.69 -17.32
CA SER A 276 -32.59 25.08 -17.00
C SER A 276 -31.34 25.09 -16.13
N VAL A 277 -30.42 26.01 -16.44
CA VAL A 277 -29.10 26.17 -15.82
C VAL A 277 -28.93 27.64 -15.46
N SER A 278 -28.47 27.91 -14.23
CA SER A 278 -28.22 29.25 -13.69
C SER A 278 -26.86 29.29 -13.02
N VAL A 279 -26.06 30.29 -13.37
CA VAL A 279 -24.74 30.53 -12.76
C VAL A 279 -24.89 31.29 -11.44
N ASN A 280 -25.81 32.25 -11.38
CA ASN A 280 -26.09 33.04 -10.17
C ASN A 280 -27.61 33.27 -10.00
N PRO A 281 -28.25 32.66 -8.99
CA PRO A 281 -27.67 31.72 -8.01
C PRO A 281 -27.27 30.38 -8.67
N LYS A 282 -26.29 29.68 -8.07
CA LYS A 282 -25.76 28.41 -8.60
C LYS A 282 -26.84 27.34 -8.64
N PHE A 283 -27.27 26.92 -9.84
CA PHE A 283 -28.33 25.94 -9.96
C PHE A 283 -28.35 25.26 -11.34
N CYS A 284 -28.69 23.97 -11.39
CA CYS A 284 -29.07 23.30 -12.62
C CYS A 284 -30.14 22.25 -12.34
N LYS A 285 -31.17 22.19 -13.20
CA LYS A 285 -32.27 21.22 -13.07
C LYS A 285 -31.87 19.78 -13.45
N CYS A 286 -30.64 19.51 -13.90
CA CYS A 286 -30.30 18.15 -14.30
C CYS A 286 -30.16 17.22 -13.08
N PRO A 287 -30.49 15.92 -13.20
CA PRO A 287 -30.41 14.98 -12.08
C PRO A 287 -29.03 14.95 -11.42
N TYR A 288 -27.97 15.06 -12.23
CA TYR A 288 -26.60 15.07 -11.74
C TYR A 288 -26.32 16.26 -10.82
N PHE A 289 -26.77 17.48 -11.18
CA PHE A 289 -26.58 18.64 -10.32
C PHE A 289 -27.39 18.52 -9.03
N LEU A 290 -28.63 18.03 -9.09
CA LEU A 290 -29.44 17.84 -7.89
C LEU A 290 -28.81 16.82 -6.94
N GLU A 291 -28.18 15.77 -7.47
CA GLU A 291 -27.53 14.75 -6.63
C GLU A 291 -26.16 15.20 -6.08
N TYR A 292 -25.38 15.96 -6.87
CA TYR A 292 -23.96 16.23 -6.56
C TYR A 292 -23.62 17.71 -6.35
N GLY A 293 -24.55 18.64 -6.60
CA GLY A 293 -24.37 20.09 -6.42
C GLY A 293 -23.51 20.76 -7.49
N ILE A 294 -23.01 19.99 -8.47
CA ILE A 294 -22.26 20.45 -9.64
C ILE A 294 -22.55 19.52 -10.82
N CYS A 295 -22.52 20.02 -12.06
CA CYS A 295 -22.70 19.20 -13.24
C CYS A 295 -21.97 19.78 -14.46
N LYS A 296 -21.81 18.98 -15.51
CA LYS A 296 -21.19 19.42 -16.76
C LYS A 296 -21.89 20.61 -17.43
N HIS A 297 -23.21 20.74 -17.28
CA HIS A 297 -23.96 21.85 -17.87
C HIS A 297 -23.67 23.17 -17.16
N PHE A 298 -23.59 23.14 -15.83
CA PHE A 298 -23.25 24.30 -15.02
C PHE A 298 -21.81 24.75 -15.30
N ILE A 299 -20.85 23.81 -15.28
CA ILE A 299 -19.44 24.09 -15.59
C ILE A 299 -19.30 24.67 -17.00
N SER A 300 -19.91 24.03 -18.00
CA SER A 300 -19.86 24.50 -19.39
C SER A 300 -20.45 25.91 -19.53
N LEU A 301 -21.61 26.19 -18.90
CA LEU A 301 -22.22 27.51 -18.96
C LEU A 301 -21.34 28.59 -18.29
N CYS A 302 -20.72 28.31 -17.14
CA CYS A 302 -19.78 29.24 -16.51
C CYS A 302 -18.60 29.56 -17.45
N LYS A 303 -18.03 28.54 -18.11
CA LYS A 303 -16.95 28.72 -19.09
C LYS A 303 -17.39 29.55 -20.29
N LEU A 304 -18.53 29.21 -20.89
CA LEU A 304 -19.05 29.89 -22.08
C LEU A 304 -19.43 31.36 -21.81
N LEU A 305 -19.85 31.67 -20.59
CA LEU A 305 -20.15 33.04 -20.16
C LEU A 305 -18.94 33.77 -19.55
N ASN A 306 -17.76 33.14 -19.54
CA ASN A 306 -16.54 33.68 -18.94
C ASN A 306 -16.71 34.14 -17.48
N LEU A 307 -17.56 33.43 -16.72
CA LEU A 307 -17.85 33.72 -15.31
C LEU A 307 -16.96 32.85 -14.42
N GLN A 308 -16.34 33.44 -13.40
CA GLN A 308 -15.55 32.70 -12.42
C GLN A 308 -16.40 31.62 -11.73
N PHE A 309 -15.98 30.39 -11.91
CA PHE A 309 -16.20 29.31 -10.96
C PHE A 309 -14.83 28.95 -10.37
N ASP A 310 -14.75 28.32 -9.19
CA ASP A 310 -13.50 27.98 -8.51
C ASP A 310 -12.56 27.11 -9.40
N GLU A 311 -11.85 27.72 -10.34
CA GLU A 311 -10.86 27.10 -11.24
C GLU A 311 -9.43 27.29 -10.74
N ASN A 312 -9.19 28.28 -9.87
CA ASN A 312 -7.85 28.59 -9.35
C ASN A 312 -7.25 27.46 -8.48
N ASP A 313 -8.09 26.57 -7.97
CA ASP A 313 -7.63 25.36 -7.27
C ASP A 313 -7.18 24.27 -8.25
N ARG A 314 -7.55 24.28 -9.54
CA ARG A 314 -7.39 23.11 -10.45
C ARG A 314 -5.93 22.78 -10.82
N GLU A 315 -5.15 23.75 -11.28
CA GLU A 315 -3.77 23.49 -11.73
C GLU A 315 -2.76 23.55 -10.58
N PHE A 316 -3.02 24.41 -9.59
CA PHE A 316 -2.24 24.47 -8.37
C PHE A 316 -2.45 23.19 -7.53
N VAL A 317 -3.70 22.75 -7.29
CA VAL A 317 -3.94 21.50 -6.54
C VAL A 317 -3.50 20.25 -7.32
N GLN A 318 -3.50 20.23 -8.66
CA GLN A 318 -2.96 19.10 -9.42
C GLN A 318 -1.42 19.01 -9.37
N TYR A 319 -0.71 20.14 -9.28
CA TYR A 319 0.74 20.11 -9.03
C TYR A 319 1.03 19.66 -7.60
N PHE A 320 0.28 20.17 -6.61
CA PHE A 320 0.43 19.81 -5.20
C PHE A 320 -0.25 18.49 -4.80
N SER A 321 -0.95 17.81 -5.71
CA SER A 321 -1.39 16.42 -5.51
C SER A 321 -0.28 15.41 -5.79
N TYR A 322 0.85 15.87 -6.33
CA TYR A 322 2.05 15.07 -6.61
C TYR A 322 1.73 13.78 -7.38
N GLU A 323 0.86 13.90 -8.40
CA GLU A 323 0.55 12.80 -9.30
C GLU A 323 1.76 12.45 -10.20
N TYR A 324 1.96 11.16 -10.42
CA TYR A 324 2.99 10.63 -11.30
C TYR A 324 2.41 9.62 -12.31
N VAL A 325 3.15 9.40 -13.38
CA VAL A 325 2.91 8.32 -14.35
C VAL A 325 4.05 7.33 -14.28
N THR A 326 3.77 6.05 -14.54
CA THR A 326 4.79 5.00 -14.61
C THR A 326 5.02 4.64 -16.07
N ASN A 327 6.25 4.84 -16.54
CA ASN A 327 6.67 4.48 -17.88
C ASN A 327 7.41 3.14 -17.79
N ILE A 328 7.07 2.22 -18.70
CA ILE A 328 7.76 0.95 -18.86
C ILE A 328 8.48 1.02 -20.20
N GLU A 329 9.79 0.95 -20.16
CA GLU A 329 10.67 0.96 -21.33
C GLU A 329 11.45 -0.35 -21.36
N ILE A 330 11.52 -0.97 -22.53
CA ILE A 330 12.40 -2.11 -22.77
C ILE A 330 13.46 -1.60 -23.74
N TYR A 331 14.73 -1.65 -23.33
CA TYR A 331 15.83 -1.34 -24.23
C TYR A 331 16.74 -2.56 -24.38
N ASP A 332 17.14 -2.81 -25.62
CA ASP A 332 18.06 -3.88 -25.97
C ASP A 332 19.49 -3.38 -25.80
N THR A 333 20.32 -4.19 -25.15
CA THR A 333 21.76 -3.99 -25.05
C THR A 333 22.47 -5.06 -25.85
N TYR A 334 23.46 -4.66 -26.65
CA TYR A 334 24.30 -5.62 -27.38
C TYR A 334 25.49 -6.11 -26.54
N LEU A 335 25.77 -5.43 -25.43
CA LEU A 335 26.80 -5.78 -24.47
C LEU A 335 26.37 -5.26 -23.10
N ASP A 336 26.22 -6.17 -22.14
CA ASP A 336 25.71 -5.83 -20.81
C ASP A 336 26.57 -6.39 -19.69
N ASP A 337 26.55 -5.72 -18.54
CA ASP A 337 27.19 -6.21 -17.32
C ASP A 337 26.50 -7.49 -16.86
N PHE A 338 27.28 -8.57 -16.74
CA PHE A 338 26.76 -9.80 -16.15
C PHE A 338 26.56 -9.58 -14.65
N PRO A 339 25.47 -10.07 -14.03
CA PRO A 339 25.25 -9.85 -12.60
C PRO A 339 26.28 -10.58 -11.75
N ALA A 340 26.28 -10.26 -10.46
CA ALA A 340 26.99 -11.09 -9.50
C ALA A 340 26.16 -12.33 -9.15
N VAL A 341 26.85 -13.47 -9.01
CA VAL A 341 26.24 -14.76 -8.68
C VAL A 341 26.90 -15.30 -7.42
N SER A 342 26.18 -15.26 -6.30
CA SER A 342 26.60 -15.86 -5.04
C SER A 342 26.16 -17.31 -4.97
N ILE A 343 27.08 -18.20 -4.57
CA ILE A 343 26.84 -19.63 -4.42
C ILE A 343 27.42 -20.08 -3.08
N CYS A 344 26.64 -20.84 -2.32
CA CYS A 344 27.07 -21.39 -1.04
C CYS A 344 26.70 -22.86 -0.94
N ASN A 345 27.55 -23.67 -0.34
CA ASN A 345 27.19 -25.04 -0.01
C ASN A 345 26.11 -25.02 1.09
N LEU A 346 25.06 -25.84 0.96
CA LEU A 346 24.07 -25.97 2.04
C LEU A 346 24.71 -26.56 3.30
N ASN A 347 25.79 -27.34 3.14
CA ASN A 347 26.67 -27.73 4.23
C ASN A 347 27.69 -26.61 4.53
N PRO A 348 27.61 -25.93 5.69
CA PRO A 348 28.58 -24.91 6.06
C PRO A 348 29.95 -25.47 6.46
N PHE A 349 30.03 -26.75 6.85
CA PHE A 349 31.21 -27.35 7.46
C PHE A 349 31.82 -28.43 6.58
N ASP A 350 33.12 -28.31 6.29
CA ASP A 350 33.87 -29.40 5.67
C ASP A 350 34.29 -30.41 6.75
N THR A 351 33.43 -31.39 7.01
CA THR A 351 33.66 -32.43 8.02
C THR A 351 34.58 -33.55 7.56
N ASN A 352 35.26 -33.39 6.42
CA ASN A 352 36.34 -34.30 6.01
C ASN A 352 37.54 -34.21 6.96
N ASP A 353 37.81 -33.01 7.47
CA ASP A 353 38.91 -32.77 8.37
C ASP A 353 38.56 -33.25 9.79
N PRO A 354 39.32 -34.19 10.39
CA PRO A 354 39.07 -34.67 11.75
C PRO A 354 39.08 -33.56 12.81
N GLU A 355 39.86 -32.49 12.61
CA GLU A 355 39.89 -31.34 13.52
C GLU A 355 38.52 -30.62 13.54
N VAL A 356 37.85 -30.56 12.39
CA VAL A 356 36.54 -29.94 12.24
C VAL A 356 35.50 -30.78 12.96
N LEU A 357 35.46 -32.09 12.70
CA LEU A 357 34.52 -33.00 13.35
C LEU A 357 34.72 -33.01 14.89
N HIS A 358 35.98 -33.01 15.34
CA HIS A 358 36.33 -32.93 16.76
C HIS A 358 35.81 -31.63 17.39
N TYR A 359 36.00 -30.48 16.72
CA TYR A 359 35.49 -29.20 17.20
C TYR A 359 33.94 -29.16 17.27
N LEU A 360 33.25 -29.71 16.26
CA LEU A 360 31.79 -29.77 16.26
C LEU A 360 31.28 -30.65 17.42
N ASN A 361 31.84 -31.84 17.59
CA ASN A 361 31.47 -32.74 18.70
C ASN A 361 31.76 -32.11 20.07
N GLN A 362 32.92 -31.49 20.26
CA GLN A 362 33.22 -30.77 21.51
C GLN A 362 32.22 -29.64 21.78
N THR A 363 31.77 -28.95 20.74
CA THR A 363 30.79 -27.86 20.86
C THR A 363 29.43 -28.40 21.30
N LEU A 364 28.98 -29.53 20.76
CA LEU A 364 27.74 -30.19 21.19
C LEU A 364 27.84 -30.61 22.66
N ILE A 365 28.91 -31.33 23.03
CA ILE A 365 29.11 -31.83 24.40
C ILE A 365 29.09 -30.69 25.43
N ARG A 366 29.78 -29.58 25.14
CA ARG A 366 29.83 -28.41 26.06
C ARG A 366 28.48 -27.74 26.29
N ASN A 367 27.51 -27.95 25.41
CA ASN A 367 26.17 -27.39 25.51
C ASN A 367 25.12 -28.46 25.85
N ASN A 368 25.54 -29.65 26.29
CA ASN A 368 24.67 -30.79 26.60
C ASN A 368 23.85 -31.29 25.39
N PHE A 369 24.41 -31.21 24.18
CA PHE A 369 23.85 -31.80 22.97
C PHE A 369 24.59 -33.07 22.57
N SER A 370 23.87 -33.98 21.91
CA SER A 370 24.43 -35.17 21.27
C SER A 370 24.34 -35.05 19.75
N ALA A 371 25.31 -35.64 19.05
CA ALA A 371 25.21 -35.85 17.60
C ALA A 371 24.23 -36.98 17.25
N LEU A 372 23.96 -37.88 18.20
CA LEU A 372 22.92 -38.91 18.09
C LEU A 372 21.59 -38.28 18.48
N ILE A 373 20.68 -38.19 17.52
CA ILE A 373 19.35 -37.58 17.68
C ILE A 373 18.31 -38.68 17.86
N GLU A 374 17.60 -38.64 18.99
CA GLU A 374 16.48 -39.54 19.30
C GLU A 374 15.17 -38.74 19.26
N PRO A 375 14.41 -38.81 18.16
CA PRO A 375 13.19 -38.01 17.99
C PRO A 375 12.06 -38.48 18.91
N THR A 376 11.26 -37.55 19.40
CA THR A 376 10.03 -37.81 20.17
C THR A 376 8.84 -37.13 19.50
N GLU A 377 7.61 -37.46 19.91
CA GLU A 377 6.41 -36.80 19.39
C GLU A 377 6.42 -35.27 19.67
N GLN A 378 6.93 -34.85 20.83
CA GLN A 378 7.01 -33.44 21.22
C GLN A 378 8.21 -32.71 20.59
N SER A 379 9.22 -33.44 20.10
CA SER A 379 10.43 -32.87 19.50
C SER A 379 10.83 -33.68 18.25
N PRO A 380 10.20 -33.39 17.10
CA PRO A 380 10.46 -34.12 15.86
C PRO A 380 11.92 -34.05 15.42
N ALA A 381 12.39 -35.05 14.67
CA ALA A 381 13.79 -35.15 14.20
C ALA A 381 14.29 -33.87 13.51
N ILE A 382 13.45 -33.27 12.66
CA ILE A 382 13.79 -32.05 11.94
C ILE A 382 14.09 -30.87 12.87
N TYR A 383 13.34 -30.73 13.96
CA TYR A 383 13.53 -29.67 14.95
C TYR A 383 14.87 -29.87 15.67
N GLN A 384 15.13 -31.08 16.19
CA GLN A 384 16.36 -31.38 16.91
C GLN A 384 17.62 -31.18 16.06
N VAL A 385 17.60 -31.66 14.80
CA VAL A 385 18.72 -31.48 13.86
C VAL A 385 18.96 -30.00 13.57
N GLN A 386 17.91 -29.22 13.32
CA GLN A 386 18.05 -27.78 13.05
C GLN A 386 18.57 -27.00 14.26
N GLN A 387 18.12 -27.33 15.48
CA GLN A 387 18.61 -26.71 16.71
C GLN A 387 20.10 -26.98 16.93
N ALA A 388 20.52 -28.24 16.82
CA ALA A 388 21.93 -28.60 16.96
C ALA A 388 22.80 -27.91 15.90
N MET A 389 22.36 -27.88 14.65
CA MET A 389 23.08 -27.20 13.56
C MET A 389 23.14 -25.68 13.77
N LYS A 390 22.08 -25.05 14.28
CA LYS A 390 22.06 -23.62 14.60
C LYS A 390 23.05 -23.27 15.72
N LEU A 391 23.12 -24.11 16.75
CA LEU A 391 24.10 -24.01 17.84
C LEU A 391 25.55 -24.10 17.33
N LEU A 392 25.83 -25.07 16.45
CA LEU A 392 27.14 -25.23 15.82
C LEU A 392 27.53 -23.99 14.99
N LYS A 393 26.61 -23.48 14.18
CA LYS A 393 26.82 -22.25 13.38
C LYS A 393 27.10 -21.04 14.26
N ALA A 394 26.34 -20.84 15.35
CA ALA A 394 26.53 -19.75 16.29
C ALA A 394 27.92 -19.78 16.94
N ASN A 395 28.34 -20.94 17.45
CA ASN A 395 29.65 -21.11 18.06
C ASN A 395 30.79 -20.95 17.05
N PHE A 396 30.61 -21.42 15.82
CA PHE A 396 31.59 -21.27 14.76
C PHE A 396 31.77 -19.80 14.35
N ILE A 397 30.68 -19.05 14.14
CA ILE A 397 30.74 -17.63 13.83
C ILE A 397 31.38 -16.84 14.98
N ASN A 398 31.09 -17.20 16.23
CA ASN A 398 31.74 -16.60 17.39
C ASN A 398 33.26 -16.87 17.41
N LYS A 399 33.69 -18.10 17.08
CA LYS A 399 35.12 -18.44 16.92
C LYS A 399 35.79 -17.59 15.83
N ILE A 400 35.12 -17.38 14.68
CA ILE A 400 35.64 -16.53 13.60
C ILE A 400 35.74 -15.07 14.05
N LYS A 401 34.70 -14.51 14.69
CA LYS A 401 34.74 -13.11 15.16
C LYS A 401 35.79 -12.89 16.23
N GLY A 402 35.96 -13.83 17.17
CA GLY A 402 37.01 -13.76 18.20
C GLY A 402 38.43 -13.77 17.63
N LYS A 403 38.65 -14.47 16.51
CA LYS A 403 39.94 -14.54 15.81
C LYS A 403 40.27 -13.31 14.94
N ASN A 404 39.34 -12.42 14.64
CA ASN A 404 39.70 -11.13 14.00
C ASN A 404 40.55 -10.23 14.93
N ARG A 405 40.73 -10.58 16.21
CA ARG A 405 41.70 -9.98 17.14
C ARG A 405 43.04 -10.73 17.20
N SER A 406 43.18 -11.92 16.60
CA SER A 406 44.42 -12.70 16.55
C SER A 406 44.60 -13.40 15.19
N HIS A 407 45.55 -12.91 14.39
CA HIS A 407 45.95 -13.48 13.10
C HIS A 407 46.22 -15.01 13.19
N SER A 408 45.24 -15.86 12.90
CA SER A 408 45.45 -17.31 12.80
C SER A 408 44.75 -17.86 11.54
N ASN A 409 45.52 -18.64 10.76
CA ASN A 409 45.22 -19.10 9.40
C ASN A 409 44.31 -20.35 9.31
N ASP A 410 43.60 -20.76 10.38
CA ASP A 410 42.90 -22.07 10.42
C ASP A 410 41.51 -22.08 9.75
N THR A 411 40.92 -20.92 9.46
CA THR A 411 39.56 -20.79 8.90
C THR A 411 39.31 -21.58 7.59
N PRO A 412 40.26 -21.71 6.65
CA PRO A 412 40.07 -22.46 5.40
C PRO A 412 39.83 -23.96 5.58
N LYS A 413 40.23 -24.55 6.73
CA LYS A 413 40.02 -25.98 7.00
C LYS A 413 38.54 -26.31 7.24
N PHE A 414 37.83 -25.41 7.93
CA PHE A 414 36.45 -25.63 8.40
C PHE A 414 35.37 -25.50 7.32
N VAL A 415 35.70 -24.92 6.16
CA VAL A 415 34.71 -24.45 5.18
C VAL A 415 35.06 -24.90 3.77
N TYR A 416 34.07 -24.88 2.89
CA TYR A 416 34.25 -25.14 1.46
C TYR A 416 34.83 -23.91 0.76
N THR A 417 36.12 -23.95 0.45
CA THR A 417 36.78 -22.97 -0.42
C THR A 417 36.47 -23.24 -1.89
N TYR A 418 36.86 -22.31 -2.79
CA TYR A 418 36.70 -22.52 -4.24
C TYR A 418 37.28 -23.86 -4.70
N ASP A 419 38.53 -24.16 -4.32
CA ASP A 419 39.22 -25.39 -4.73
C ASP A 419 38.63 -26.67 -4.12
N LYS A 420 37.79 -26.55 -3.09
CA LYS A 420 37.04 -27.68 -2.50
C LYS A 420 35.64 -27.83 -3.11
N MET A 421 35.03 -26.75 -3.55
CA MET A 421 33.64 -26.70 -4.02
C MET A 421 33.53 -26.76 -5.54
N VAL A 422 34.32 -26.00 -6.28
CA VAL A 422 34.19 -25.88 -7.75
C VAL A 422 35.02 -26.99 -8.41
N ILE A 423 34.42 -27.76 -9.30
CA ILE A 423 35.08 -28.76 -10.16
C ILE A 423 35.53 -28.10 -11.47
N SER A 424 34.60 -27.41 -12.12
CA SER A 424 34.81 -26.73 -13.40
C SER A 424 34.06 -25.40 -13.40
N CYS A 425 34.63 -24.41 -14.09
CA CYS A 425 34.08 -23.05 -14.19
C CYS A 425 34.33 -22.50 -15.59
N PHE A 426 33.26 -22.08 -16.26
CA PHE A 426 33.32 -21.41 -17.55
C PHE A 426 32.41 -20.18 -17.54
N PHE A 427 32.92 -19.07 -18.08
CA PHE A 427 32.13 -17.89 -18.38
C PHE A 427 32.20 -17.58 -19.87
N ASN A 428 31.07 -17.61 -20.58
CA ASN A 428 31.00 -17.41 -22.04
C ASN A 428 31.96 -18.33 -22.84
N GLY A 429 32.22 -19.52 -22.33
CA GLY A 429 33.15 -20.51 -22.91
C GLY A 429 34.60 -20.37 -22.47
N GLU A 430 34.97 -19.29 -21.79
CA GLU A 430 36.32 -19.09 -21.23
C GLU A 430 36.41 -19.64 -19.81
N LYS A 431 37.51 -20.31 -19.50
CA LYS A 431 37.74 -20.88 -18.16
C LYS A 431 37.83 -19.76 -17.12
N CYS A 432 37.06 -19.87 -16.03
CA CYS A 432 37.20 -19.01 -14.85
C CYS A 432 37.96 -19.70 -13.72
N ASP A 433 38.55 -18.89 -12.84
CA ASP A 433 39.37 -19.36 -11.72
C ASP A 433 39.02 -18.68 -10.39
N THR A 434 39.78 -18.99 -9.34
CA THR A 434 39.61 -18.43 -7.99
C THR A 434 39.63 -16.90 -7.96
N LYS A 435 40.28 -16.22 -8.91
CA LYS A 435 40.36 -14.77 -8.97
C LYS A 435 39.05 -14.15 -9.44
N ASP A 436 38.17 -14.90 -10.09
CA ASP A 436 36.87 -14.40 -10.52
C ASP A 436 35.81 -14.41 -9.42
N PHE A 437 36.15 -14.93 -8.24
CA PHE A 437 35.24 -15.09 -7.11
C PHE A 437 35.73 -14.34 -5.87
N ASP A 438 34.81 -13.60 -5.26
CA ASP A 438 34.99 -13.02 -3.92
C ASP A 438 34.35 -13.93 -2.86
N VAL A 439 35.01 -14.06 -1.71
CA VAL A 439 34.49 -14.85 -0.59
C VAL A 439 33.69 -13.94 0.34
N ASN A 440 32.44 -14.32 0.61
CA ASN A 440 31.57 -13.63 1.55
C ASN A 440 31.17 -14.57 2.69
N LYS A 441 31.23 -14.07 3.92
CA LYS A 441 30.88 -14.83 5.12
C LYS A 441 29.38 -14.70 5.41
N ASN A 442 28.72 -15.81 5.71
CA ASN A 442 27.30 -15.84 6.06
C ASN A 442 27.05 -16.82 7.21
N PHE A 443 26.11 -16.52 8.09
CA PHE A 443 25.79 -17.40 9.22
C PHE A 443 25.27 -18.79 8.78
N ASN A 444 24.39 -18.83 7.77
CA ASN A 444 23.70 -20.06 7.39
C ASN A 444 24.59 -21.04 6.63
N TYR A 445 25.55 -20.53 5.85
CA TYR A 445 26.37 -21.32 4.92
C TYR A 445 27.87 -21.18 5.15
N ALA A 446 28.29 -20.50 6.23
CA ALA A 446 29.67 -20.14 6.50
C ALA A 446 30.33 -19.29 5.39
N TYR A 447 30.77 -19.91 4.30
CA TYR A 447 31.47 -19.26 3.19
C TYR A 447 30.67 -19.41 1.89
N CYS A 448 30.48 -18.28 1.22
CA CYS A 448 29.84 -18.18 -0.08
C CYS A 448 30.82 -17.61 -1.10
N LEU A 449 30.86 -18.20 -2.29
CA LEU A 449 31.65 -17.73 -3.42
C LEU A 449 30.78 -16.81 -4.26
N THR A 450 31.26 -15.62 -4.62
CA THR A 450 30.49 -14.66 -5.41
C THR A 450 31.25 -14.28 -6.66
N PHE A 451 30.74 -14.77 -7.79
CA PHE A 451 31.25 -14.45 -9.10
C PHE A 451 30.93 -12.99 -9.46
N ASN A 452 31.85 -12.31 -10.12
CA ASN A 452 31.66 -10.98 -10.70
C ASN A 452 31.17 -9.89 -9.71
N LYS A 453 31.62 -9.94 -8.45
CA LYS A 453 31.35 -8.87 -7.48
C LYS A 453 32.15 -7.61 -7.89
N LYS A 454 31.54 -6.43 -7.72
CA LYS A 454 32.21 -5.16 -8.01
C LYS A 454 33.32 -4.93 -7.00
N ASN A 455 34.54 -4.79 -7.50
CA ASN A 455 35.74 -4.49 -6.73
C ASN A 455 36.61 -3.53 -7.54
N ASN A 456 37.19 -2.49 -6.93
CA ASN A 456 38.00 -1.47 -7.62
C ASN A 456 39.21 -2.06 -8.36
N SER A 457 39.61 -3.29 -8.02
CA SER A 457 40.75 -3.99 -8.61
C SER A 457 40.45 -4.75 -9.90
N LYS A 458 39.18 -5.02 -10.25
CA LYS A 458 38.82 -5.90 -11.38
C LYS A 458 37.64 -5.34 -12.18
N PRO A 459 37.73 -5.30 -13.53
CA PRO A 459 36.60 -4.90 -14.36
C PRO A 459 35.47 -5.92 -14.25
N LEU A 460 34.22 -5.44 -14.31
CA LEU A 460 33.05 -6.32 -14.35
C LEU A 460 33.04 -7.12 -15.65
N LYS A 461 32.81 -8.43 -15.52
CA LYS A 461 32.59 -9.29 -16.69
C LYS A 461 31.25 -8.95 -17.32
N LYS A 462 31.25 -8.91 -18.66
CA LYS A 462 30.11 -8.56 -19.50
C LYS A 462 29.74 -9.73 -20.40
N THR A 463 28.52 -9.72 -20.92
CA THR A 463 28.07 -10.68 -21.93
C THR A 463 27.33 -10.00 -23.08
N SER A 464 27.56 -10.50 -24.28
CA SER A 464 26.85 -10.14 -25.53
C SER A 464 26.07 -11.33 -26.10
N LYS A 465 26.08 -12.47 -25.40
CA LYS A 465 25.39 -13.70 -25.79
C LYS A 465 24.24 -13.97 -24.82
N THR A 466 23.17 -14.56 -25.35
CA THR A 466 21.99 -15.01 -24.61
C THR A 466 21.87 -16.53 -24.67
N GLY A 467 21.05 -17.08 -23.76
CA GLY A 467 20.70 -18.49 -23.74
C GLY A 467 21.74 -19.40 -23.05
N PRO A 468 21.44 -20.71 -22.91
CA PRO A 468 22.23 -21.64 -22.11
C PRO A 468 23.69 -21.83 -22.56
N GLY A 469 24.02 -21.55 -23.82
CA GLY A 469 25.41 -21.61 -24.30
C GLY A 469 26.29 -20.43 -23.86
N SER A 470 25.77 -19.53 -23.04
CA SER A 470 26.42 -18.30 -22.58
C SER A 470 26.33 -18.15 -21.06
N GLY A 471 26.93 -17.08 -20.52
CA GLY A 471 26.88 -16.78 -19.10
C GLY A 471 27.83 -17.65 -18.29
N LEU A 472 27.46 -17.99 -17.06
CA LEU A 472 28.29 -18.69 -16.08
C LEU A 472 27.85 -20.15 -15.95
N SER A 473 28.73 -21.08 -16.32
CA SER A 473 28.55 -22.52 -16.14
C SER A 473 29.51 -23.05 -15.07
N LEU A 474 28.98 -23.81 -14.11
CA LEU A 474 29.72 -24.36 -12.98
C LEU A 474 29.37 -25.82 -12.73
N GLU A 475 30.38 -26.64 -12.50
CA GLU A 475 30.22 -27.97 -11.90
C GLU A 475 30.66 -27.89 -10.44
N VAL A 476 29.77 -28.26 -9.53
CA VAL A 476 29.94 -28.02 -8.10
C VAL A 476 29.89 -29.33 -7.34
N PHE A 477 30.78 -29.48 -6.38
CA PHE A 477 30.80 -30.53 -5.37
C PHE A 477 30.19 -30.00 -4.06
N SER A 478 29.17 -30.69 -3.55
CA SER A 478 28.44 -30.33 -2.34
C SER A 478 28.88 -31.16 -1.12
N GLY A 479 29.68 -32.20 -1.29
CA GLY A 479 30.12 -33.11 -0.22
C GLY A 479 29.83 -34.58 -0.54
N TYR A 480 30.39 -35.52 0.23
CA TYR A 480 30.25 -36.97 0.06
C TYR A 480 29.08 -37.56 0.87
N PRO A 481 28.23 -38.44 0.28
CA PRO A 481 27.08 -39.03 0.95
C PRO A 481 27.35 -39.95 2.12
N GLY A 482 26.64 -39.68 3.22
CA GLY A 482 26.76 -40.37 4.50
C GLY A 482 28.00 -39.99 5.32
N LYS A 483 28.97 -39.28 4.74
CA LYS A 483 30.22 -38.89 5.45
C LYS A 483 30.30 -37.40 5.76
N GLN A 484 29.84 -36.54 4.85
CA GLN A 484 29.81 -35.08 5.03
C GLN A 484 28.39 -34.55 5.31
N ASP A 485 27.50 -35.41 5.79
CA ASP A 485 26.10 -35.07 6.10
C ASP A 485 25.87 -34.89 7.62
N PHE A 486 26.91 -34.48 8.37
CA PHE A 486 26.87 -34.35 9.82
C PHE A 486 25.78 -33.37 10.27
N LEU A 487 24.73 -33.89 10.95
CA LEU A 487 23.55 -33.14 11.39
C LEU A 487 22.90 -32.32 10.27
N MET A 488 22.82 -32.88 9.07
CA MET A 488 22.23 -32.24 7.90
C MET A 488 20.97 -32.96 7.42
N GLU A 489 19.91 -32.21 7.17
CA GLU A 489 18.65 -32.73 6.64
C GLU A 489 18.57 -32.68 5.09
N LYS A 490 19.44 -31.89 4.46
CA LYS A 490 19.37 -31.60 3.01
C LYS A 490 20.75 -31.33 2.41
N ARG A 491 20.83 -31.47 1.09
CA ARG A 491 22.07 -31.29 0.32
C ARG A 491 21.86 -30.54 -0.98
N GLY A 492 22.94 -29.97 -1.47
CA GLY A 492 22.94 -29.10 -2.65
C GLY A 492 23.55 -27.76 -2.33
N VAL A 493 23.15 -26.75 -3.09
CA VAL A 493 23.71 -25.40 -2.97
C VAL A 493 22.60 -24.37 -2.92
N TYR A 494 22.91 -23.27 -2.26
CA TYR A 494 22.19 -22.02 -2.37
C TYR A 494 22.80 -21.19 -3.49
N LEU A 495 21.98 -20.55 -4.33
CA LEU A 495 22.41 -19.63 -5.38
C LEU A 495 21.55 -18.36 -5.37
N ALA A 496 22.19 -17.20 -5.52
CA ALA A 496 21.49 -15.93 -5.69
C ALA A 496 22.15 -15.09 -6.79
N VAL A 497 21.31 -14.52 -7.66
CA VAL A 497 21.72 -13.53 -8.66
C VAL A 497 21.38 -12.14 -8.13
N HIS A 498 22.34 -11.23 -8.15
CA HIS A 498 22.17 -9.90 -7.56
C HIS A 498 23.07 -8.85 -8.23
N ASN A 499 22.82 -7.58 -7.91
CA ASN A 499 23.67 -6.47 -8.36
C ASN A 499 25.12 -6.66 -7.87
N ASN A 500 26.10 -6.42 -8.75
CA ASN A 500 27.52 -6.55 -8.47
C ASN A 500 28.00 -5.73 -7.26
N SER A 501 27.33 -4.62 -6.95
CA SER A 501 27.73 -3.69 -5.88
C SER A 501 27.26 -4.11 -4.49
N VAL A 502 26.31 -5.06 -4.38
CA VAL A 502 25.65 -5.37 -3.10
C VAL A 502 25.44 -6.87 -2.94
N LEU A 503 25.79 -7.43 -1.78
CA LEU A 503 25.57 -8.84 -1.47
C LEU A 503 24.08 -9.19 -1.32
N PRO A 504 23.67 -10.42 -1.62
CA PRO A 504 22.28 -10.84 -1.50
C PRO A 504 21.90 -10.93 -0.02
N SER A 505 20.65 -10.61 0.29
CA SER A 505 20.08 -10.80 1.62
C SER A 505 19.71 -12.28 1.75
N ILE A 506 20.68 -13.14 2.04
CA ILE A 506 20.62 -14.60 1.89
C ILE A 506 19.40 -15.27 2.57
N ASN A 507 18.88 -14.68 3.65
CA ASN A 507 17.69 -15.20 4.33
C ASN A 507 16.38 -14.98 3.55
N PHE A 508 16.38 -14.11 2.53
CA PHE A 508 15.20 -13.61 1.85
C PHE A 508 15.26 -13.69 0.32
N GLU A 509 16.42 -14.04 -0.24
CA GLU A 509 16.70 -14.01 -1.67
C GLU A 509 17.41 -15.28 -2.08
N GLY A 510 17.35 -15.64 -3.35
CA GLY A 510 18.03 -16.82 -3.91
C GLY A 510 17.20 -18.11 -3.88
N ILE A 511 17.78 -19.14 -4.48
CA ILE A 511 17.17 -20.45 -4.73
C ILE A 511 18.06 -21.55 -4.17
N LYS A 512 17.45 -22.69 -3.79
CA LYS A 512 18.17 -23.89 -3.34
C LYS A 512 18.10 -24.94 -4.44
N LEU A 513 19.24 -25.48 -4.85
CA LEU A 513 19.40 -26.36 -6.00
C LEU A 513 19.92 -27.73 -5.55
N SER A 514 19.29 -28.78 -6.05
CA SER A 514 19.59 -30.17 -5.68
C SER A 514 20.88 -30.69 -6.33
N VAL A 515 21.55 -31.62 -5.64
CA VAL A 515 22.53 -32.54 -6.24
C VAL A 515 21.90 -33.44 -7.31
N GLY A 516 22.71 -34.00 -8.20
CA GLY A 516 22.32 -34.95 -9.23
C GLY A 516 21.52 -34.37 -10.40
N LYS A 517 21.55 -33.04 -10.56
CA LYS A 517 20.81 -32.30 -11.58
C LYS A 517 21.69 -31.21 -12.19
N MET A 518 21.40 -30.88 -13.45
CA MET A 518 21.88 -29.66 -14.08
C MET A 518 20.74 -28.64 -14.01
N ALA A 519 21.01 -27.49 -13.40
CA ALA A 519 20.06 -26.39 -13.26
C ALA A 519 20.40 -25.30 -14.29
N GLU A 520 19.49 -25.04 -15.21
CA GLU A 520 19.55 -23.94 -16.16
C GLU A 520 18.73 -22.77 -15.62
N ILE A 521 19.38 -21.62 -15.44
CA ILE A 521 18.84 -20.46 -14.73
C ILE A 521 18.87 -19.27 -15.69
N GLY A 522 17.75 -19.09 -16.38
CA GLY A 522 17.54 -17.94 -17.26
C GLY A 522 17.13 -16.71 -16.46
N ILE A 523 17.89 -15.62 -16.59
CA ILE A 523 17.63 -14.38 -15.85
C ILE A 523 17.06 -13.26 -16.75
N LYS A 524 16.21 -12.43 -16.17
CA LYS A 524 15.75 -11.13 -16.71
C LYS A 524 16.04 -10.03 -15.70
N ARG A 525 16.47 -8.86 -16.18
CA ARG A 525 16.83 -7.72 -15.31
C ARG A 525 15.84 -6.58 -15.45
N THR A 526 15.42 -6.05 -14.30
CA THR A 526 14.48 -4.93 -14.20
C THR A 526 15.05 -3.83 -13.32
N PHE A 527 15.09 -2.61 -13.83
CA PHE A 527 15.43 -1.40 -13.08
C PHE A 527 14.15 -0.68 -12.68
N ASN A 528 13.99 -0.40 -11.39
CA ASN A 528 12.84 0.32 -10.84
C ASN A 528 13.31 1.67 -10.31
N TYR A 529 12.76 2.76 -10.84
CA TYR A 529 13.07 4.14 -10.43
C TYR A 529 11.79 4.85 -9.98
N LYS A 530 11.68 5.14 -8.68
CA LYS A 530 10.53 5.83 -8.09
C LYS A 530 10.84 7.31 -7.83
N LEU A 531 9.80 8.14 -7.78
CA LEU A 531 9.93 9.53 -7.34
C LEU A 531 9.92 9.59 -5.81
N ASP A 532 10.86 10.32 -5.25
CA ASP A 532 10.97 10.56 -3.81
C ASP A 532 9.88 11.52 -3.29
N GLU A 533 9.90 11.76 -1.98
CA GLU A 533 8.94 12.66 -1.33
C GLU A 533 9.03 14.05 -1.97
N PRO A 534 7.89 14.67 -2.34
CA PRO A 534 6.51 14.40 -1.91
C PRO A 534 5.68 13.41 -2.75
N PHE A 535 6.22 12.82 -3.82
CA PHE A 535 5.46 11.91 -4.70
C PHE A 535 5.24 10.53 -4.08
N THR A 536 6.30 9.93 -3.53
CA THR A 536 6.20 8.67 -2.78
C THR A 536 7.09 8.68 -1.55
N LYS A 537 6.74 7.88 -0.54
CA LYS A 537 7.52 7.73 0.70
C LYS A 537 8.77 6.85 0.51
N CYS A 538 9.60 7.16 -0.48
CA CYS A 538 10.87 6.50 -0.73
C CYS A 538 12.05 7.48 -0.62
N ARG A 539 13.22 6.94 -0.33
CA ARG A 539 14.49 7.65 -0.24
C ARG A 539 15.34 7.33 -1.47
N LYS A 540 15.80 8.37 -2.16
CA LYS A 540 16.62 8.24 -3.35
C LYS A 540 18.08 7.97 -3.02
N ASN A 541 18.71 8.84 -2.22
CA ASN A 541 20.09 8.64 -1.78
C ASN A 541 20.15 7.68 -0.58
N THR A 542 20.29 6.39 -0.89
CA THR A 542 20.45 5.31 0.10
C THR A 542 21.90 4.88 0.30
N SER A 543 22.85 5.71 -0.14
CA SER A 543 24.30 5.46 -0.01
C SER A 543 24.94 6.27 1.12
N ALA A 544 24.25 7.30 1.61
CA ALA A 544 24.71 8.18 2.67
C ALA A 544 23.60 8.41 3.71
N TYR A 545 24.01 8.81 4.91
CA TYR A 545 23.13 9.25 5.98
C TYR A 545 23.47 10.67 6.43
N PHE A 546 22.48 11.34 7.02
CA PHE A 546 22.58 12.64 7.66
C PHE A 546 22.48 12.49 9.19
N ASP A 547 22.80 13.54 9.95
CA ASP A 547 22.80 13.48 11.41
C ASP A 547 21.41 13.22 12.01
N ASN A 548 20.35 13.67 11.34
CA ASN A 548 18.96 13.43 11.74
C ASN A 548 18.43 12.02 11.43
N ASP A 549 19.17 11.21 10.68
CA ASP A 549 18.73 9.86 10.33
C ASP A 549 18.68 8.93 11.54
N SER A 550 17.75 7.98 11.50
CA SER A 550 17.60 6.98 12.54
C SER A 550 18.91 6.22 12.76
N GLU A 551 19.22 5.90 14.01
CA GLU A 551 20.43 5.14 14.34
C GLU A 551 20.44 3.76 13.65
N ILE A 552 19.26 3.15 13.46
CA ILE A 552 19.08 1.88 12.74
C ILE A 552 19.49 2.02 11.27
N TYR A 553 19.08 3.11 10.61
CA TYR A 553 19.47 3.40 9.23
C TYR A 553 20.99 3.58 9.11
N LYS A 554 21.60 4.34 10.02
CA LYS A 554 23.06 4.54 10.09
C LYS A 554 23.81 3.21 10.27
N LEU A 555 23.34 2.36 11.20
CA LEU A 555 23.91 1.02 11.41
C LEU A 555 23.78 0.12 10.18
N THR A 556 22.66 0.23 9.45
CA THR A 556 22.45 -0.51 8.21
C THR A 556 23.47 -0.13 7.16
N LEU A 557 23.74 1.16 6.96
CA LEU A 557 24.79 1.63 6.04
C LEU A 557 26.20 1.24 6.46
N LYS A 558 26.49 1.26 7.77
CA LYS A 558 27.77 0.75 8.27
C LYS A 558 27.96 -0.74 7.98
N SER A 559 26.88 -1.50 7.84
CA SER A 559 26.92 -2.92 7.51
C SER A 559 27.15 -3.23 6.03
N GLY A 560 27.08 -2.21 5.15
CA GLY A 560 27.23 -2.34 3.71
C GLY A 560 26.25 -1.43 2.97
N ALA A 561 25.82 -1.82 1.77
CA ALA A 561 24.80 -1.04 1.07
C ALA A 561 23.43 -1.19 1.73
N TYR A 562 22.67 -0.09 1.74
CA TYR A 562 21.34 -0.09 2.33
C TYR A 562 20.40 -1.06 1.62
N ARG A 563 19.77 -1.92 2.40
CA ARG A 563 18.62 -2.73 1.98
C ARG A 563 17.58 -2.68 3.08
N ARG A 564 16.32 -2.46 2.69
CA ARG A 564 15.21 -2.41 3.64
C ARG A 564 15.13 -3.69 4.47
N LYS A 565 15.22 -4.88 3.85
CA LYS A 565 15.23 -6.18 4.56
C LYS A 565 16.31 -6.27 5.64
N THR A 566 17.55 -5.86 5.33
CA THR A 566 18.66 -5.81 6.29
C THR A 566 18.41 -4.80 7.42
N CYS A 567 17.80 -3.66 7.10
CA CYS A 567 17.42 -2.66 8.10
C CYS A 567 16.42 -3.21 9.13
N PHE A 568 15.43 -3.99 8.68
CA PHE A 568 14.48 -4.65 9.58
C PHE A 568 15.15 -5.64 10.53
N GLU A 569 16.09 -6.45 10.05
CA GLU A 569 16.89 -7.35 10.89
C GLU A 569 17.73 -6.56 11.93
N ILE A 570 18.40 -5.49 11.53
CA ILE A 570 19.16 -4.64 12.46
C ILE A 570 18.23 -3.96 13.49
N CYS A 571 17.04 -3.55 13.08
CA CYS A 571 16.01 -3.02 13.98
C CYS A 571 15.59 -4.06 15.02
N LEU A 572 15.23 -5.28 14.58
CA LEU A 572 14.91 -6.42 15.44
C LEU A 572 16.03 -6.68 16.46
N GLN A 573 17.27 -6.73 15.98
CA GLN A 573 18.42 -6.98 16.84
C GLN A 573 18.56 -5.92 17.94
N LYS A 574 18.49 -4.64 17.56
CA LYS A 574 18.73 -3.53 18.47
C LYS A 574 17.57 -3.27 19.42
N LYS A 575 16.32 -3.37 18.94
CA LYS A 575 15.12 -3.00 19.70
C LYS A 575 14.56 -4.14 20.55
N LEU A 576 14.75 -5.39 20.15
CA LEU A 576 14.11 -6.53 20.80
C LEU A 576 15.11 -7.59 21.28
N ILE A 577 16.00 -8.08 20.40
CA ILE A 577 16.88 -9.21 20.74
C ILE A 577 17.89 -8.81 21.84
N VAL A 578 18.70 -7.77 21.62
CA VAL A 578 19.72 -7.35 22.59
C VAL A 578 19.12 -6.97 23.95
N PRO A 579 18.02 -6.18 24.03
CA PRO A 579 17.40 -5.86 25.31
C PRO A 579 16.85 -7.06 26.09
N LYS A 580 16.25 -8.04 25.38
CA LYS A 580 15.58 -9.20 26.01
C LYS A 580 16.53 -10.38 26.25
N CYS A 581 17.29 -10.78 25.24
CA CYS A 581 18.20 -11.93 25.30
C CYS A 581 19.61 -11.59 25.78
N LYS A 582 19.95 -10.30 25.97
CA LYS A 582 21.26 -9.81 26.46
C LYS A 582 22.47 -10.17 25.58
N CYS A 583 22.23 -10.70 24.39
CA CYS A 583 23.22 -11.04 23.38
C CYS A 583 22.69 -10.69 21.97
N SER A 584 23.57 -10.67 20.97
CA SER A 584 23.22 -10.38 19.57
C SER A 584 23.04 -11.67 18.77
N ASP A 585 22.05 -11.69 17.87
CA ASP A 585 21.83 -12.80 16.95
C ASP A 585 23.01 -12.91 15.96
N PRO A 586 23.72 -14.05 15.92
CA PRO A 586 24.86 -14.20 15.01
C PRO A 586 24.48 -14.19 13.53
N GLN A 587 23.20 -14.33 13.18
CA GLN A 587 22.69 -14.16 11.81
C GLN A 587 22.76 -12.71 11.32
N ILE A 588 22.73 -11.75 12.24
CA ILE A 588 22.60 -10.34 11.93
C ILE A 588 23.95 -9.66 12.17
N PRO A 589 24.46 -8.89 11.20
CA PRO A 589 25.67 -8.11 11.40
C PRO A 589 25.54 -7.19 12.64
N SER A 590 26.37 -7.44 13.63
CA SER A 590 26.38 -6.78 14.95
C SER A 590 27.50 -5.72 14.99
N TYR A 591 27.44 -4.76 14.08
CA TYR A 591 28.36 -3.61 14.11
C TYR A 591 27.90 -2.62 15.20
N ASP A 592 28.82 -2.15 16.04
CA ASP A 592 28.58 -1.14 17.09
C ASP A 592 27.53 -1.48 18.17
N LEU A 593 27.13 -2.75 18.29
CA LEU A 593 26.36 -3.21 19.44
C LEU A 593 27.35 -3.75 20.46
N ASN A 594 27.51 -3.09 21.62
CA ASN A 594 28.33 -3.55 22.75
C ASN A 594 27.73 -4.82 23.42
N ALA A 595 27.46 -5.86 22.64
CA ALA A 595 26.83 -7.10 23.06
C ALA A 595 27.54 -8.29 22.39
N ASN A 596 27.82 -9.32 23.19
CA ASN A 596 28.41 -10.56 22.70
C ASN A 596 27.41 -11.33 21.82
N LEU A 597 27.91 -12.21 20.96
CA LEU A 597 27.08 -13.10 20.15
C LEU A 597 26.43 -14.18 21.02
N CYS A 598 25.13 -14.43 20.79
CA CYS A 598 24.43 -15.56 21.39
C CYS A 598 25.06 -16.88 20.91
N LYS A 599 25.41 -17.76 21.85
CA LYS A 599 26.16 -19.00 21.60
C LYS A 599 25.68 -20.20 22.42
N SER A 600 24.91 -20.00 23.49
CA SER A 600 24.30 -21.11 24.24
C SER A 600 22.95 -21.50 23.63
N TYR A 601 22.47 -22.68 23.98
CA TYR A 601 21.16 -23.14 23.52
C TYR A 601 20.04 -22.23 24.03
N GLU A 602 20.06 -21.86 25.31
CA GLU A 602 19.04 -21.01 25.94
C GLU A 602 18.97 -19.62 25.28
N GLU A 603 20.13 -19.05 24.94
CA GLU A 603 20.22 -17.78 24.22
C GLU A 603 19.62 -17.88 22.80
N LEU A 604 19.85 -18.98 22.09
CA LEU A 604 19.31 -19.21 20.75
C LEU A 604 17.80 -19.46 20.77
N VAL A 605 17.29 -20.17 21.79
CA VAL A 605 15.85 -20.33 22.03
C VAL A 605 15.20 -18.98 22.34
N CYS A 606 15.86 -18.12 23.12
CA CYS A 606 15.39 -16.75 23.35
C CYS A 606 15.24 -15.97 22.04
N ILE A 607 16.25 -16.04 21.15
CA ILE A 607 16.17 -15.40 19.83
C ILE A 607 14.95 -15.89 19.04
N GLU A 608 14.69 -17.19 19.01
CA GLU A 608 13.54 -17.78 18.30
C GLU A 608 12.22 -17.25 18.84
N GLN A 609 12.04 -17.26 20.15
CA GLN A 609 10.84 -16.71 20.79
C GLN A 609 10.63 -15.23 20.43
N ILE A 610 11.71 -14.44 20.37
CA ILE A 610 11.61 -13.03 19.97
C ILE A 610 11.29 -12.88 18.48
N ARG A 611 11.85 -13.73 17.62
CA ARG A 611 11.54 -13.75 16.18
C ARG A 611 10.08 -14.13 15.94
N ASP A 612 9.55 -15.14 16.63
CA ASP A 612 8.14 -15.54 16.51
C ASP A 612 7.18 -14.40 16.93
N ILE A 613 7.53 -13.67 18.00
CA ILE A 613 6.78 -12.47 18.41
C ILE A 613 6.89 -11.37 17.35
N PHE A 614 8.07 -11.18 16.78
CA PHE A 614 8.30 -10.14 15.77
C PHE A 614 7.57 -10.44 14.47
N ASP A 615 7.55 -11.70 14.04
CA ASP A 615 6.91 -12.15 12.80
C ASP A 615 5.38 -12.20 12.93
N SER A 616 4.84 -12.33 14.15
CA SER A 616 3.39 -12.30 14.42
C SER A 616 2.81 -10.88 14.56
N GLN A 617 3.64 -9.85 14.60
CA GLN A 617 3.23 -8.44 14.75
C GLN A 617 3.37 -7.65 13.44
N ASP A 618 2.66 -6.52 13.35
CA ASP A 618 2.83 -5.59 12.22
C ASP A 618 4.17 -4.83 12.36
N LEU A 619 5.17 -5.38 11.67
CA LEU A 619 6.54 -4.86 11.52
C LEU A 619 6.60 -3.38 11.14
N SER A 620 5.59 -2.88 10.41
CA SER A 620 5.55 -1.49 9.98
C SER A 620 5.39 -0.52 11.16
N LEU A 621 4.71 -0.93 12.22
CA LEU A 621 4.46 -0.10 13.40
C LEU A 621 5.70 0.07 14.30
N MET A 622 6.68 -0.84 14.23
CA MET A 622 7.88 -0.80 15.08
C MET A 622 9.12 -0.27 14.35
N CYS A 623 9.37 -0.77 13.14
CA CYS A 623 10.60 -0.50 12.40
C CYS A 623 10.38 0.28 11.11
N GLY A 624 9.12 0.51 10.70
CA GLY A 624 8.77 1.15 9.44
C GLY A 624 9.34 2.56 9.29
N ASP A 625 9.20 3.39 10.32
CA ASP A 625 9.70 4.77 10.33
C ASP A 625 11.23 4.86 10.38
N HIS A 626 11.91 3.79 10.81
CA HIS A 626 13.37 3.74 10.89
C HIS A 626 14.03 3.16 9.64
N CYS A 627 13.27 2.47 8.80
CA CYS A 627 13.75 1.74 7.64
C CYS A 627 13.07 2.19 6.35
N PRO A 628 13.49 3.31 5.71
CA PRO A 628 12.86 3.86 4.51
C PRO A 628 12.85 2.90 3.30
N ILE A 629 11.94 3.10 2.35
CA ILE A 629 11.94 2.35 1.08
C ILE A 629 12.99 2.98 0.16
N SER A 630 13.81 2.20 -0.54
CA SER A 630 14.69 2.72 -1.60
C SER A 630 13.86 3.08 -2.84
N CYS A 631 14.08 4.26 -3.41
CA CYS A 631 13.43 4.64 -4.67
C CYS A 631 13.97 3.86 -5.87
N ASP A 632 15.27 3.58 -5.83
CA ASP A 632 15.99 2.93 -6.93
C ASP A 632 16.29 1.47 -6.53
N THR A 633 15.73 0.51 -7.27
CA THR A 633 15.99 -0.93 -7.06
C THR A 633 16.32 -1.63 -8.38
N ILE A 634 17.07 -2.73 -8.27
CA ILE A 634 17.40 -3.60 -9.39
C ILE A 634 16.97 -5.01 -9.00
N ASP A 635 16.09 -5.57 -9.81
CA ASP A 635 15.49 -6.87 -9.58
C ASP A 635 15.90 -7.84 -10.69
N TYR A 636 16.14 -9.09 -10.29
CA TYR A 636 16.50 -10.19 -11.18
C TYR A 636 15.48 -11.31 -11.04
N ASP A 637 14.68 -11.49 -12.08
CA ASP A 637 13.74 -12.61 -12.16
C ASP A 637 14.48 -13.83 -12.73
N TYR A 638 14.19 -15.00 -12.20
CA TYR A 638 14.80 -16.26 -12.60
C TYR A 638 13.74 -17.25 -13.10
N LEU A 639 14.04 -17.89 -14.23
CA LEU A 639 13.37 -19.09 -14.70
C LEU A 639 14.34 -20.26 -14.56
N VAL A 640 13.93 -21.31 -13.85
CA VAL A 640 14.78 -22.48 -13.59
C VAL A 640 14.21 -23.71 -14.27
N SER A 641 15.02 -24.37 -15.10
CA SER A 641 14.76 -25.69 -15.68
C SER A 641 15.81 -26.69 -15.21
N TYR A 642 15.45 -27.98 -15.20
CA TYR A 642 16.34 -29.05 -14.74
C TYR A 642 16.46 -30.15 -15.79
N SER A 643 17.67 -30.69 -15.89
CA SER A 643 17.96 -31.95 -16.56
C SER A 643 18.73 -32.88 -15.64
N ASP A 644 18.75 -34.18 -15.96
CA ASP A 644 19.45 -35.18 -15.17
C ASP A 644 20.96 -35.08 -15.37
N TYR A 645 21.74 -35.11 -14.28
CA TYR A 645 23.19 -34.98 -14.34
C TYR A 645 23.89 -35.81 -13.25
N PRO A 646 25.03 -36.47 -13.55
CA PRO A 646 25.57 -36.67 -14.88
C PRO A 646 24.88 -37.83 -15.61
N SER A 647 25.06 -37.93 -16.93
CA SER A 647 24.85 -39.19 -17.64
C SER A 647 25.94 -40.20 -17.28
N GLU A 648 25.69 -41.50 -17.45
CA GLU A 648 26.72 -42.53 -17.20
C GLU A 648 27.96 -42.34 -18.08
N TYR A 649 27.76 -41.96 -19.34
CA TYR A 649 28.85 -41.61 -20.24
C TYR A 649 29.70 -40.48 -19.68
N TYR A 650 29.08 -39.38 -19.28
CA TYR A 650 29.81 -38.21 -18.79
C TYR A 650 30.53 -38.53 -17.48
N TYR A 651 29.89 -39.26 -16.56
CA TYR A 651 30.52 -39.77 -15.35
C TYR A 651 31.80 -40.57 -15.64
N ASN A 652 31.77 -41.46 -16.64
CA ASN A 652 32.93 -42.26 -17.02
C ASN A 652 34.10 -41.44 -17.57
N VAL A 653 33.83 -40.23 -18.05
CA VAL A 653 34.84 -39.27 -18.51
C VAL A 653 35.34 -38.41 -17.35
N ILE A 654 34.44 -37.72 -16.64
CA ILE A 654 34.79 -36.75 -15.60
C ILE A 654 35.48 -37.40 -14.39
N LYS A 655 35.19 -38.67 -14.09
CA LYS A 655 35.85 -39.39 -12.99
C LYS A 655 37.37 -39.53 -13.16
N LYS A 656 37.88 -39.42 -14.39
CA LYS A 656 39.31 -39.48 -14.71
C LYS A 656 40.02 -38.14 -14.52
N GLN A 657 39.29 -37.06 -14.28
CA GLN A 657 39.85 -35.73 -14.09
C GLN A 657 40.56 -35.65 -12.73
N SER A 658 41.80 -35.17 -12.70
CA SER A 658 42.65 -35.24 -11.50
C SER A 658 42.07 -34.53 -10.28
N ASN A 659 41.41 -33.38 -10.45
CA ASN A 659 40.76 -32.66 -9.36
C ASN A 659 39.50 -33.38 -8.83
N VAL A 660 38.83 -34.19 -9.65
CA VAL A 660 37.72 -35.04 -9.24
C VAL A 660 38.27 -36.26 -8.50
N GLU A 661 39.20 -36.99 -9.11
CA GLU A 661 39.84 -38.16 -8.50
C GLU A 661 40.42 -37.83 -7.11
N ASN A 662 41.20 -36.75 -7.01
CA ASN A 662 41.79 -36.31 -5.74
C ASN A 662 40.73 -35.99 -4.67
N ARG A 663 39.55 -35.48 -5.06
CA ARG A 663 38.49 -35.09 -4.12
C ARG A 663 37.72 -36.29 -3.57
N PHE A 664 37.68 -37.39 -4.30
CA PHE A 664 37.01 -38.63 -3.86
C PHE A 664 37.97 -39.69 -3.31
N ARG A 665 39.29 -39.55 -3.52
CA ARG A 665 40.33 -40.53 -3.14
C ARG A 665 40.23 -41.04 -1.70
N ASN A 666 39.91 -40.17 -0.75
CA ASN A 666 39.86 -40.52 0.69
C ASN A 666 38.57 -41.25 1.11
N TYR A 667 37.61 -41.44 0.20
CA TYR A 667 36.28 -41.95 0.54
C TYR A 667 35.96 -43.35 0.01
N GLY A 668 36.92 -44.02 -0.64
CA GLY A 668 36.75 -45.33 -1.27
C GLY A 668 36.49 -45.21 -2.77
N ASP A 669 36.03 -46.30 -3.37
CA ASP A 669 35.79 -46.35 -4.82
C ASP A 669 34.63 -45.41 -5.23
N LEU A 670 34.97 -44.39 -6.02
CA LEU A 670 34.00 -43.48 -6.62
C LEU A 670 33.10 -44.27 -7.58
N ASN A 671 31.82 -44.39 -7.26
CA ASN A 671 30.80 -44.94 -8.16
C ASN A 671 29.85 -43.85 -8.69
N TYR A 672 29.04 -44.20 -9.69
CA TYR A 672 28.11 -43.29 -10.36
C TYR A 672 27.12 -42.63 -9.37
N SER A 673 26.52 -43.43 -8.48
CA SER A 673 25.52 -42.96 -7.50
C SER A 673 26.12 -41.94 -6.53
N ILE A 674 27.29 -42.25 -5.97
CA ILE A 674 28.03 -41.36 -5.07
C ILE A 674 28.34 -40.05 -5.79
N PHE A 675 28.89 -40.09 -7.00
CA PHE A 675 29.22 -38.89 -7.75
C PHE A 675 27.97 -38.03 -8.01
N LYS A 676 26.87 -38.67 -8.44
CA LYS A 676 25.59 -38.00 -8.69
C LYS A 676 25.03 -37.32 -7.44
N GLN A 677 25.08 -37.99 -6.29
CA GLN A 677 24.61 -37.43 -5.01
C GLN A 677 25.58 -36.40 -4.39
N SER A 678 26.81 -36.30 -4.93
CA SER A 678 27.83 -35.37 -4.44
C SER A 678 27.96 -34.11 -5.28
N THR A 679 27.41 -34.10 -6.50
CA THR A 679 27.68 -33.05 -7.49
C THR A 679 26.41 -32.51 -8.15
N LEU A 680 26.51 -31.32 -8.70
CA LEU A 680 25.49 -30.70 -9.54
C LEU A 680 26.13 -29.76 -10.56
N MET A 681 25.40 -29.46 -11.62
CA MET A 681 25.80 -28.49 -12.62
C MET A 681 24.86 -27.28 -12.58
N LEU A 682 25.42 -26.08 -12.70
CA LEU A 682 24.69 -24.81 -12.65
C LEU A 682 25.01 -24.03 -13.90
N ASN A 683 24.00 -23.43 -14.52
CA ASN A 683 24.19 -22.59 -15.69
C ASN A 683 23.33 -21.33 -15.58
N VAL A 684 23.95 -20.16 -15.41
CA VAL A 684 23.27 -18.88 -15.24
C VAL A 684 23.50 -18.01 -16.47
N PHE A 685 22.42 -17.59 -17.14
CA PHE A 685 22.51 -16.85 -18.40
C PHE A 685 21.34 -15.88 -18.59
N TYR A 686 21.54 -14.82 -19.38
CA TYR A 686 20.44 -13.95 -19.79
C TYR A 686 19.55 -14.66 -20.82
N GLN A 687 18.23 -14.67 -20.56
CA GLN A 687 17.27 -15.18 -21.57
C GLN A 687 17.28 -14.30 -22.81
N GLU A 688 17.30 -12.99 -22.59
CA GLU A 688 17.37 -11.92 -23.58
C GLU A 688 18.29 -10.83 -23.01
N LEU A 689 19.05 -10.13 -23.86
CA LEU A 689 19.82 -8.94 -23.47
C LEU A 689 18.96 -7.67 -23.55
N SER A 690 17.72 -7.78 -23.10
CA SER A 690 16.80 -6.67 -22.96
C SER A 690 16.66 -6.37 -21.46
N SER A 691 16.75 -5.09 -21.10
CA SER A 691 16.51 -4.65 -19.72
C SER A 691 15.18 -3.91 -19.66
N THR A 692 14.36 -4.26 -18.66
CA THR A 692 13.11 -3.53 -18.40
C THR A 692 13.42 -2.36 -17.46
N VAL A 693 12.99 -1.16 -17.80
CA VAL A 693 13.04 0.02 -16.94
C VAL A 693 11.63 0.44 -16.61
N ILE A 694 11.32 0.46 -15.32
CA ILE A 694 10.06 0.95 -14.78
C ILE A 694 10.38 2.26 -14.07
N LYS A 695 10.02 3.40 -14.68
CA LYS A 695 10.36 4.73 -14.18
C LYS A 695 9.12 5.56 -13.91
N GLN A 696 9.03 6.09 -12.69
CA GLN A 696 8.02 7.09 -12.33
C GLN A 696 8.48 8.48 -12.77
N SER A 697 7.60 9.22 -13.43
CA SER A 697 7.85 10.60 -13.88
C SER A 697 6.68 11.50 -13.45
N PRO A 698 6.94 12.77 -13.05
CA PRO A 698 5.88 13.68 -12.65
C PRO A 698 4.90 13.87 -13.81
N LYS A 699 3.59 13.75 -13.54
CA LYS A 699 2.57 13.90 -14.57
C LYS A 699 2.51 15.33 -15.12
N THR A 700 2.77 16.30 -14.26
CA THR A 700 2.95 17.71 -14.61
C THR A 700 4.30 18.15 -14.08
N SER A 701 5.24 18.46 -14.97
CA SER A 701 6.52 19.06 -14.60
C SER A 701 6.34 20.56 -14.28
N PHE A 702 7.25 21.13 -13.50
CA PHE A 702 7.24 22.56 -13.21
C PHE A 702 7.31 23.45 -14.48
N PRO A 703 8.14 23.12 -15.50
CA PRO A 703 8.09 23.85 -16.78
C PRO A 703 6.75 23.73 -17.49
N ASN A 704 6.10 22.55 -17.45
CA ASN A 704 4.75 22.40 -18.01
C ASN A 704 3.72 23.24 -17.26
N LEU A 705 3.85 23.36 -15.93
CA LEU A 705 2.99 24.23 -15.13
C LEU A 705 3.14 25.69 -15.58
N ILE A 706 4.37 26.20 -15.67
CA ILE A 706 4.64 27.57 -16.14
C ILE A 706 4.15 27.77 -17.57
N SER A 707 4.40 26.82 -18.47
CA SER A 707 3.96 26.90 -19.86
C SER A 707 2.43 26.94 -19.97
N LYS A 708 1.70 26.22 -19.12
CA LYS A 708 0.24 26.24 -19.09
C LYS A 708 -0.30 27.54 -18.51
N ILE A 709 0.24 28.00 -17.38
CA ILE A 709 -0.12 29.30 -16.78
C ILE A 709 0.16 30.42 -17.77
N GLY A 710 1.36 30.45 -18.35
CA GLY A 710 1.75 31.43 -19.36
C GLY A 710 0.89 31.35 -20.62
N GLY A 711 0.52 30.15 -21.05
CA GLY A 711 -0.41 29.94 -22.16
C GLY A 711 -1.79 30.53 -21.89
N VAL A 712 -2.33 30.31 -20.68
CA VAL A 712 -3.62 30.90 -20.27
C VAL A 712 -3.53 32.43 -20.17
N LEU A 713 -2.50 32.95 -19.49
CA LEU A 713 -2.32 34.41 -19.35
C LEU A 713 -2.09 35.11 -20.69
N GLY A 714 -1.29 34.51 -21.58
CA GLY A 714 -1.03 35.02 -22.91
C GLY A 714 -2.25 34.96 -23.83
N LEU A 715 -3.02 33.86 -23.79
CA LEU A 715 -4.21 33.68 -24.62
C LEU A 715 -5.37 34.60 -24.19
N PHE A 716 -5.62 34.75 -22.88
CA PHE A 716 -6.81 35.46 -22.40
C PHE A 716 -6.58 36.92 -22.06
N PHE A 717 -5.38 37.28 -21.60
CA PHE A 717 -5.08 38.66 -21.18
C PHE A 717 -4.07 39.36 -22.07
N GLY A 718 -3.47 38.66 -23.06
CA GLY A 718 -2.31 39.18 -23.79
C GLY A 718 -1.11 39.46 -22.89
N CYS A 719 -1.15 38.98 -21.64
CA CYS A 719 -0.17 39.26 -20.63
C CYS A 719 1.04 38.36 -20.83
N SER A 720 2.21 38.97 -20.89
CA SER A 720 3.49 38.29 -20.81
C SER A 720 4.15 38.54 -19.45
N LEU A 721 5.28 37.88 -19.20
CA LEU A 721 6.10 38.20 -18.03
C LEU A 721 6.51 39.69 -18.01
N LEU A 722 6.75 40.28 -19.18
CA LEU A 722 7.11 41.71 -19.30
C LEU A 722 5.95 42.60 -18.89
N THR A 723 4.72 42.24 -19.26
CA THR A 723 3.50 42.97 -18.86
C THR A 723 3.30 42.99 -17.34
N LEU A 724 3.75 41.94 -16.63
CA LEU A 724 3.71 41.90 -15.16
C LEU A 724 4.81 42.74 -14.51
N LEU A 725 5.93 42.98 -15.20
CA LEU A 725 7.06 43.77 -14.71
C LEU A 725 6.93 45.26 -15.01
N GLU A 726 6.11 45.65 -16.00
CA GLU A 726 5.86 47.04 -16.38
C GLU A 726 5.37 47.92 -15.21
N PRO A 727 4.39 47.52 -14.38
CA PRO A 727 3.98 48.31 -13.22
C PRO A 727 5.11 48.51 -12.21
N VAL A 728 5.97 47.49 -12.02
CA VAL A 728 7.12 47.58 -11.12
C VAL A 728 8.14 48.59 -11.65
N GLY A 729 8.45 48.55 -12.95
CA GLY A 729 9.29 49.54 -13.61
C GLY A 729 8.72 50.96 -13.51
N PHE A 730 7.41 51.10 -13.68
CA PHE A 730 6.71 52.37 -13.52
C PHE A 730 6.79 52.90 -12.08
N PHE A 731 6.56 52.04 -11.08
CA PHE A 731 6.75 52.40 -9.66
C PHE A 731 8.18 52.85 -9.35
N ILE A 732 9.19 52.15 -9.86
CA ILE A 732 10.59 52.55 -9.72
C ILE A 732 10.83 53.93 -10.34
N SER A 733 10.26 54.20 -11.52
CA SER A 733 10.38 55.50 -12.20
C SER A 733 9.72 56.64 -11.41
N ILE A 734 8.55 56.40 -10.81
CA ILE A 734 7.88 57.36 -9.94
C ILE A 734 8.73 57.67 -8.71
N VAL A 735 9.24 56.62 -8.04
CA VAL A 735 10.09 56.79 -6.86
C VAL A 735 11.36 57.56 -7.20
N TYR A 736 11.97 57.29 -8.36
CA TYR A 736 13.14 58.01 -8.85
C TYR A 736 12.83 59.49 -9.10
N LYS A 737 11.69 59.80 -9.74
CA LYS A 737 11.26 61.17 -10.04
C LYS A 737 10.91 61.97 -8.77
N LEU A 738 10.21 61.35 -7.82
CA LEU A 738 9.91 61.94 -6.51
C LEU A 738 11.20 62.22 -5.70
N LYS A 739 12.23 61.38 -5.82
CA LYS A 739 13.54 61.65 -5.21
C LYS A 739 14.26 62.85 -5.83
N ILE A 740 14.15 63.03 -7.15
CA ILE A 740 14.74 64.18 -7.85
C ILE A 740 14.01 65.48 -7.48
N GLU A 741 12.68 65.49 -7.47
CA GLU A 741 11.90 66.67 -7.07
C GLU A 741 12.19 67.08 -5.62
N LYS A 742 12.35 66.10 -4.70
CA LYS A 742 12.71 66.37 -3.31
C LYS A 742 14.12 66.97 -3.15
N ASN A 743 15.05 66.64 -4.05
CA ASN A 743 16.38 67.24 -4.08
C ASN A 743 16.40 68.65 -4.72
N GLN A 744 15.41 69.00 -5.55
CA GLN A 744 15.26 70.35 -6.12
C GLN A 744 14.52 71.32 -5.18
N THR A 745 13.61 70.83 -4.34
CA THR A 745 12.93 71.63 -3.31
C THR A 745 13.76 71.86 -2.04
N GLY A 746 14.94 71.23 -1.93
CA GLY A 746 15.90 71.43 -0.83
C GLY A 746 17.01 72.44 -1.12
N SER A 747 16.95 73.13 -2.26
CA SER A 747 17.93 74.15 -2.69
C SER A 747 17.28 75.52 -2.91
N VAL A 748 16.35 75.90 -2.03
CA VAL A 748 15.89 77.29 -1.84
C VAL A 748 16.10 77.67 -0.40
#